data_AF-A0A2N2NE76-F1
#
_entry.id   AF-A0A2N2NE76-F1
#
_cell.length_a   1.000
_cell.length_b   1.000
_cell.length_c   1.000
_cell.angle_alpha   90.00
_cell.angle_beta   90.00
_cell.angle_gamma   90.00
#
_symmetry.space_group_name_H-M   'P 1'
#
loop_
_entity.id
_entity.type
_entity.pdbx_description
1 polymer ?
#
loop_
_entity_poly.entity_id
_entity_poly.type
_entity_poly.pdbx_seq_one_letter_code
_entity_poly.pdbx_strand_id
1 'polypeptide(L)'
;MQNSWLKLSRFILVLSKIKIGFLTGLILVVHVFTLAFSTGNITHVTIAPKIEYQRTNNSITLSLHIPSIQWKLTDERNSISIPNAEILTNPGKPDIPYFSTTVVLPAGSSLQTFINISPELRVSAPDVLKYSSTSETGLINNSPTMGYNSCAQEISKSQIQIGDPFWYRDQYLVSINFYPIRWDCVSNKFLFNKNLELKITFDDPVKFSENSNIDLLGASNPLQPDIINFDDSSLWKSNPPVLWGGDLRAPWETRARMEIEDQGIYRITYEDLHQVGFDLEGLNPVYFHLENQGRDVAYQFEGDDDQFFEPGESILFYGEQFQGDYLSALYAHQADHWPAYGSWQPEFSDFMLEKYTNTNVYWLYLSDTPGLRITEIDGAPRSGNLVTTFVDQARFEEEKVWWTTHFTNEDTWFWEYLEVKTFPLTKSYLVNLIDPVISPIQDAQIEGQIVSATSSSTISPDHHLQFSLNDQLLSDDDWDGAVRHSFSGWINQQHLISGENKFSYTVQSVGLPASRYGFDYFSVSYLRELKTVNGQLLFNINPAEAVDVQISNLSSPENYLWNISNPLKPFVIQSPEFEAGLLTFNQDILETQQYFVSNLDAIKAVSENLSVYSPPDLLSPNQQADYLIISPKPFLEDLQTLVDYRSSQGYRVRLVDLQDVYNQFNFGIAHPIAIKNFFGYIYQHWEKPAPIYVLLVGDGHWDLKNFRTSEEIFMPPNFVWVDPLQGEVDSLSDLVAVAGDDIFPDAMIGRLPVNTTQELQAFINKTIQFENGDSDWKRNLTFVADNYYLQDPDNCTDNDPGTVCSTDPAGNFPAIVNQVIADEIQSPYQINKIFLDDYDCRSLSLDNCSTVTNDIIHAFNQGNQIISFNGHGAIPYWAAEKVFHVDYIPQLSNQDLYPVVFSLDCVDGYWYFPPNLEGQTTDRRSLAEELTRVVDKGAVAMLSSPGNGYVNGHELLQRGFFSAFSTLTYPTLGAMDLNAKLTLMANHGNDSLIFTYMIFGDPALQLSPIQWGIYLPLVTR
;
A
#
# COMPACT_ATOMS: atom_id res chain seq x y z
N MET A 1 20.50 -10.42 62.58
CA MET A 1 21.85 -10.65 63.15
C MET A 1 22.23 -12.10 62.89
N GLN A 2 23.44 -12.35 62.37
CA GLN A 2 24.31 -13.55 62.46
C GLN A 2 23.63 -14.95 62.47
N ASN A 3 23.92 -15.81 61.48
CA ASN A 3 25.00 -16.84 61.48
C ASN A 3 24.81 -17.90 62.60
N SER A 4 25.04 -19.20 62.45
CA SER A 4 25.79 -20.03 61.47
C SER A 4 25.38 -21.51 61.69
N TRP A 5 25.14 -22.33 60.66
CA TRP A 5 26.09 -23.22 59.97
C TRP A 5 26.78 -24.32 60.81
N LEU A 6 26.93 -25.51 60.18
CA LEU A 6 27.81 -26.67 60.49
C LEU A 6 27.39 -27.62 61.64
N LYS A 7 27.70 -28.93 61.61
CA LYS A 7 27.87 -29.99 60.57
C LYS A 7 28.25 -31.31 61.31
N LEU A 8 28.10 -32.47 60.67
CA LEU A 8 28.92 -33.71 60.87
C LEU A 8 28.88 -34.38 62.29
N SER A 9 28.70 -35.70 62.48
CA SER A 9 29.17 -36.85 61.67
C SER A 9 28.78 -38.23 62.28
N ARG A 10 28.88 -39.28 61.44
CA ARG A 10 29.29 -40.69 61.72
C ARG A 10 28.51 -41.52 62.79
N PHE A 11 27.79 -42.57 62.37
CA PHE A 11 28.28 -43.96 62.11
C PHE A 11 28.82 -44.73 63.34
N ILE A 12 28.16 -45.86 63.67
CA ILE A 12 28.81 -47.18 63.95
C ILE A 12 27.75 -48.30 63.94
N LEU A 13 28.15 -49.50 63.48
CA LEU A 13 27.32 -50.71 63.38
C LEU A 13 27.18 -51.48 64.71
N VAL A 14 26.11 -52.27 64.83
CA VAL A 14 26.12 -53.55 65.56
C VAL A 14 25.43 -54.65 64.73
N LEU A 15 26.03 -55.85 64.72
CA LEU A 15 25.60 -57.06 64.01
C LEU A 15 25.03 -58.10 64.98
N SER A 16 24.00 -58.86 64.57
CA SER A 16 23.76 -60.22 65.09
C SER A 16 23.08 -61.12 64.05
N LYS A 17 23.55 -62.37 63.93
CA LYS A 17 23.24 -63.37 62.86
C LYS A 17 22.17 -64.42 63.28
N ILE A 18 21.88 -65.33 62.32
CA ILE A 18 21.24 -66.69 62.41
C ILE A 18 19.70 -66.65 62.25
N LYS A 19 19.00 -67.40 61.37
CA LYS A 19 19.32 -68.45 60.33
C LYS A 19 18.27 -68.33 59.19
N ILE A 20 18.65 -68.25 57.90
CA ILE A 20 18.70 -69.32 56.88
C ILE A 20 17.64 -70.45 57.01
N GLY A 21 16.78 -70.56 55.97
CA GLY A 21 16.30 -71.87 55.50
C GLY A 21 14.83 -72.03 55.07
N PHE A 22 14.33 -71.29 54.06
CA PHE A 22 13.32 -71.73 53.05
C PHE A 22 12.83 -70.53 52.19
N LEU A 23 13.50 -70.23 51.06
CA LEU A 23 12.91 -69.72 49.78
C LEU A 23 13.95 -69.39 48.69
N THR A 24 14.96 -70.25 48.48
CA THR A 24 15.78 -70.21 47.25
C THR A 24 14.95 -70.76 46.08
N GLY A 25 14.10 -69.92 45.50
CA GLY A 25 13.19 -70.32 44.42
C GLY A 25 12.31 -69.24 43.79
N LEU A 26 12.47 -67.95 44.12
CA LEU A 26 11.57 -66.91 43.56
C LEU A 26 12.18 -65.51 43.33
N ILE A 27 13.50 -65.37 43.10
CA ILE A 27 14.12 -64.15 42.52
C ILE A 27 15.03 -64.58 41.35
N LEU A 28 14.41 -65.14 40.32
CA LEU A 28 14.97 -65.18 38.95
C LEU A 28 13.85 -65.23 37.90
N VAL A 29 12.73 -64.55 38.21
CA VAL A 29 11.59 -64.32 37.30
C VAL A 29 11.29 -62.82 37.27
N VAL A 30 12.34 -62.03 37.12
CA VAL A 30 12.27 -60.65 36.63
C VAL A 30 12.87 -60.69 35.23
N HIS A 31 12.00 -60.75 34.21
CA HIS A 31 12.19 -60.27 32.81
C HIS A 31 11.18 -60.84 31.78
N VAL A 32 10.27 -61.77 32.11
CA VAL A 32 9.40 -62.44 31.11
C VAL A 32 7.88 -62.37 31.38
N PHE A 33 7.41 -61.97 32.57
CA PHE A 33 5.97 -62.04 32.93
C PHE A 33 5.36 -60.76 33.53
N THR A 34 5.42 -59.67 32.76
CA THR A 34 4.41 -58.57 32.78
C THR A 34 4.13 -58.11 31.34
N LEU A 35 4.03 -59.07 30.42
CA LEU A 35 3.86 -58.84 28.98
C LEU A 35 2.84 -59.84 28.38
N ALA A 36 1.81 -60.17 29.16
CA ALA A 36 0.67 -60.99 28.74
C ALA A 36 -0.50 -60.82 29.72
N PHE A 37 -1.37 -59.82 29.52
CA PHE A 37 -2.83 -59.82 29.75
C PHE A 37 -3.42 -58.40 29.57
N SER A 38 -3.40 -57.91 28.33
CA SER A 38 -4.28 -56.83 27.87
C SER A 38 -4.73 -57.10 26.43
N THR A 39 -5.25 -58.30 26.19
CA THR A 39 -5.95 -58.63 24.95
C THR A 39 -7.29 -57.91 24.91
N GLY A 40 -7.35 -56.72 24.30
CA GLY A 40 -8.60 -55.97 24.22
C GLY A 40 -8.48 -54.46 24.08
N ASN A 41 -7.50 -53.96 23.32
CA ASN A 41 -7.64 -52.85 22.37
C ASN A 41 -6.24 -52.42 21.90
N ILE A 42 -5.90 -52.79 20.67
CA ILE A 42 -4.92 -52.00 19.92
C ILE A 42 -5.65 -50.71 19.59
N THR A 43 -5.46 -49.67 20.40
CA THR A 43 -5.66 -48.31 19.93
C THR A 43 -4.66 -48.13 18.80
N HIS A 44 -5.13 -48.27 17.56
CA HIS A 44 -4.43 -47.70 16.42
C HIS A 44 -4.25 -46.23 16.75
N VAL A 45 -3.02 -45.83 17.06
CA VAL A 45 -2.64 -44.43 16.99
C VAL A 45 -2.67 -44.10 15.51
N THR A 46 -3.86 -43.71 15.03
CA THR A 46 -4.01 -43.05 13.75
C THR A 46 -3.28 -41.73 13.88
N ILE A 47 -2.01 -41.73 13.49
CA ILE A 47 -1.23 -40.51 13.28
C ILE A 47 -2.05 -39.68 12.30
N ALA A 48 -2.52 -38.52 12.75
CA ALA A 48 -3.28 -37.62 11.91
C ALA A 48 -2.40 -37.19 10.71
N PRO A 49 -2.96 -37.05 9.50
CA PRO A 49 -2.20 -36.58 8.35
C PRO A 49 -1.47 -35.29 8.65
N LYS A 50 -0.25 -35.18 8.13
CA LYS A 50 0.60 -33.99 8.16
C LYS A 50 1.62 -34.09 7.06
N ILE A 51 2.22 -32.96 6.69
CA ILE A 51 3.39 -32.94 5.82
C ILE A 51 4.60 -33.40 6.64
N GLU A 52 5.38 -34.33 6.09
CA GLU A 52 6.65 -34.78 6.65
C GLU A 52 7.82 -34.21 5.84
N TYR A 53 8.81 -33.64 6.53
CA TYR A 53 10.02 -33.08 5.93
C TYR A 53 11.23 -34.01 6.10
N GLN A 54 12.03 -34.15 5.05
CA GLN A 54 13.33 -34.82 5.08
C GLN A 54 14.35 -34.06 4.23
N ARG A 55 15.59 -33.93 4.73
CA ARG A 55 16.71 -33.27 4.03
C ARG A 55 17.86 -34.23 3.74
N THR A 56 18.49 -34.03 2.58
CA THR A 56 19.82 -34.54 2.24
C THR A 56 20.74 -33.35 1.90
N ASN A 57 22.02 -33.59 1.60
CA ASN A 57 22.97 -32.51 1.31
C ASN A 57 22.56 -31.59 0.14
N ASN A 58 21.81 -32.11 -0.83
CA ASN A 58 21.45 -31.43 -2.07
C ASN A 58 19.97 -31.60 -2.47
N SER A 59 19.11 -31.98 -1.50
CA SER A 59 17.68 -32.06 -1.75
C SER A 59 16.86 -31.99 -0.47
N ILE A 60 15.62 -31.51 -0.59
CA ILE A 60 14.56 -31.72 0.38
C ILE A 60 13.46 -32.59 -0.22
N THR A 61 12.77 -33.33 0.64
CA THR A 61 11.57 -34.10 0.30
C THR A 61 10.47 -33.74 1.29
N LEU A 62 9.29 -33.43 0.75
CA LEU A 62 8.06 -33.19 1.48
C LEU A 62 7.08 -34.30 1.10
N SER A 63 6.55 -35.01 2.09
CA SER A 63 5.66 -36.15 1.88
C SER A 63 4.38 -35.99 2.68
N LEU A 64 3.23 -36.14 2.04
CA LEU A 64 1.91 -36.16 2.67
C LEU A 64 1.28 -37.55 2.48
N HIS A 65 0.98 -38.23 3.60
CA HIS A 65 0.29 -39.51 3.62
C HIS A 65 -1.11 -39.39 4.24
N ILE A 66 -2.12 -39.82 3.48
CA ILE A 66 -3.52 -39.76 3.88
C ILE A 66 -4.12 -41.17 3.80
N PRO A 67 -4.29 -41.85 4.95
CA PRO A 67 -4.73 -43.25 4.97
C PRO A 67 -6.19 -43.40 4.51
N SER A 68 -7.03 -42.41 4.85
CA SER A 68 -8.48 -42.37 4.60
C SER A 68 -9.01 -40.94 4.66
N ILE A 69 -10.05 -40.66 3.85
CA ILE A 69 -10.91 -39.48 3.97
C ILE A 69 -12.10 -39.78 4.88
N GLN A 70 -12.71 -38.75 5.47
CA GLN A 70 -13.93 -38.83 6.28
C GLN A 70 -15.04 -37.96 5.67
N TRP A 71 -16.30 -38.30 5.95
CA TRP A 71 -17.44 -37.44 5.63
C TRP A 71 -17.93 -36.77 6.92
N LYS A 72 -18.00 -35.45 6.93
CA LYS A 72 -18.56 -34.65 8.02
C LYS A 72 -19.97 -34.21 7.57
N LEU A 73 -20.98 -34.57 8.36
CA LEU A 73 -22.34 -34.06 8.18
C LEU A 73 -22.43 -32.70 8.87
N THR A 74 -22.77 -31.66 8.10
CA THR A 74 -22.94 -30.28 8.58
C THR A 74 -24.19 -29.74 7.91
N ASP A 75 -25.16 -29.26 8.69
CA ASP A 75 -26.43 -28.68 8.21
C ASP A 75 -27.17 -29.57 7.19
N GLU A 76 -27.30 -30.85 7.56
CA GLU A 76 -27.87 -31.95 6.73
C GLU A 76 -27.13 -32.26 5.41
N ARG A 77 -26.04 -31.54 5.10
CA ARG A 77 -25.20 -31.74 3.90
C ARG A 77 -23.87 -32.40 4.25
N ASN A 78 -23.32 -33.17 3.31
CA ASN A 78 -22.05 -33.87 3.51
C ASN A 78 -20.88 -33.06 2.91
N SER A 79 -19.84 -32.82 3.68
CA SER A 79 -18.53 -32.35 3.19
C SER A 79 -17.46 -33.43 3.41
N ILE A 80 -16.42 -33.45 2.57
CA ILE A 80 -15.25 -34.28 2.87
C ILE A 80 -14.39 -33.55 3.90
N SER A 81 -13.87 -34.29 4.86
CA SER A 81 -12.89 -33.82 5.84
C SER A 81 -11.70 -34.76 5.88
N ILE A 82 -10.53 -34.17 6.08
CA ILE A 82 -9.30 -34.87 6.46
C ILE A 82 -8.79 -34.18 7.74
N PRO A 83 -8.39 -34.90 8.79
CA PRO A 83 -7.82 -34.28 9.98
C PRO A 83 -6.56 -33.46 9.64
N ASN A 84 -6.44 -32.28 10.25
CA ASN A 84 -5.38 -31.28 10.03
C ASN A 84 -5.32 -30.67 8.61
N ALA A 85 -6.34 -30.87 7.77
CA ALA A 85 -6.43 -30.21 6.48
C ALA A 85 -7.15 -28.86 6.60
N GLU A 86 -6.60 -27.83 5.98
CA GLU A 86 -7.30 -26.58 5.67
C GLU A 86 -8.43 -26.85 4.65
N ILE A 87 -9.41 -25.96 4.57
CA ILE A 87 -10.57 -26.11 3.69
C ILE A 87 -10.57 -25.00 2.63
N LEU A 88 -10.38 -25.37 1.37
CA LEU A 88 -10.51 -24.45 0.25
C LEU A 88 -11.99 -24.36 -0.12
N THR A 89 -12.61 -23.24 0.23
CA THR A 89 -13.96 -22.88 -0.19
C THR A 89 -13.91 -22.24 -1.57
N ASN A 90 -14.79 -22.67 -2.48
CA ASN A 90 -14.94 -22.02 -3.78
C ASN A 90 -16.44 -21.85 -4.08
N PRO A 91 -16.90 -20.64 -4.34
CA PRO A 91 -18.26 -20.34 -4.75
C PRO A 91 -18.91 -21.31 -5.75
N GLY A 92 -20.05 -21.87 -5.36
CA GLY A 92 -20.81 -22.82 -6.16
C GLY A 92 -20.20 -24.22 -6.28
N LYS A 93 -19.18 -24.56 -5.48
CA LYS A 93 -18.43 -25.82 -5.55
C LYS A 93 -18.29 -26.47 -4.17
N PRO A 94 -17.98 -27.76 -4.08
CA PRO A 94 -17.75 -28.39 -2.79
C PRO A 94 -16.48 -27.88 -2.10
N ASP A 95 -16.53 -27.82 -0.77
CA ASP A 95 -15.38 -27.57 0.10
C ASP A 95 -14.27 -28.63 -0.14
N ILE A 96 -13.04 -28.21 -0.41
CA ILE A 96 -11.90 -29.10 -0.74
C ILE A 96 -10.83 -29.08 0.36
N PRO A 97 -10.60 -30.20 1.07
CA PRO A 97 -9.49 -30.29 2.03
C PRO A 97 -8.11 -30.31 1.35
N TYR A 98 -7.20 -29.46 1.82
CA TYR A 98 -5.82 -29.34 1.37
C TYR A 98 -4.86 -29.13 2.56
N PHE A 99 -3.55 -29.08 2.30
CA PHE A 99 -2.52 -28.78 3.30
C PHE A 99 -1.54 -27.80 2.71
N SER A 100 -1.27 -26.68 3.38
CA SER A 100 -0.17 -25.77 3.04
C SER A 100 1.07 -25.99 3.92
N THR A 101 2.20 -25.43 3.48
CA THR A 101 3.41 -25.25 4.28
C THR A 101 4.33 -24.22 3.62
N THR A 102 5.02 -23.42 4.43
CA THR A 102 6.12 -22.57 3.95
C THR A 102 7.45 -23.30 4.14
N VAL A 103 8.39 -23.09 3.20
CA VAL A 103 9.68 -23.80 3.15
C VAL A 103 10.81 -22.84 2.78
N VAL A 104 11.90 -22.85 3.56
CA VAL A 104 13.14 -22.14 3.19
C VAL A 104 13.89 -22.94 2.13
N LEU A 105 14.37 -22.27 1.09
CA LEU A 105 15.19 -22.84 0.02
C LEU A 105 16.54 -22.11 -0.12
N PRO A 106 17.60 -22.78 -0.64
CA PRO A 106 18.86 -22.12 -0.96
C PRO A 106 18.70 -21.14 -2.14
N ALA A 107 18.76 -19.84 -1.83
CA ALA A 107 18.71 -18.76 -2.80
C ALA A 107 19.77 -18.88 -3.91
N GLY A 108 19.43 -18.44 -5.12
CA GLY A 108 20.35 -18.43 -6.27
C GLY A 108 20.78 -19.81 -6.81
N SER A 109 20.21 -20.90 -6.31
CA SER A 109 20.46 -22.26 -6.81
C SER A 109 19.52 -22.66 -7.93
N SER A 110 19.94 -23.55 -8.84
CA SER A 110 19.00 -24.12 -9.82
C SER A 110 18.13 -25.18 -9.13
N LEU A 111 16.81 -24.99 -9.19
CA LEU A 111 15.84 -25.88 -8.56
C LEU A 111 15.29 -26.88 -9.58
N GLN A 112 15.37 -28.17 -9.27
CA GLN A 112 14.72 -29.24 -10.02
C GLN A 112 13.70 -29.94 -9.14
N THR A 113 12.45 -30.00 -9.60
CA THR A 113 11.33 -30.59 -8.86
C THR A 113 11.00 -31.98 -9.42
N PHE A 114 10.78 -32.93 -8.52
CA PHE A 114 10.32 -34.28 -8.83
C PHE A 114 9.08 -34.58 -7.99
N ILE A 115 7.96 -34.79 -8.67
CA ILE A 115 6.66 -35.06 -8.06
C ILE A 115 6.31 -36.54 -8.23
N ASN A 116 5.97 -37.20 -7.12
CA ASN A 116 5.60 -38.60 -7.05
C ASN A 116 4.25 -38.73 -6.34
N ILE A 117 3.23 -39.18 -7.07
CA ILE A 117 1.84 -39.21 -6.60
C ILE A 117 1.27 -40.61 -6.76
N SER A 118 0.62 -41.13 -5.71
CA SER A 118 -0.10 -42.40 -5.77
C SER A 118 -1.25 -42.40 -6.78
N PRO A 119 -1.65 -43.55 -7.36
CA PRO A 119 -2.79 -43.62 -8.28
C PRO A 119 -4.06 -42.97 -7.72
N GLU A 120 -4.72 -42.18 -8.57
CA GLU A 120 -5.95 -41.45 -8.24
C GLU A 120 -7.13 -42.41 -8.01
N LEU A 121 -7.81 -42.24 -6.87
CA LEU A 121 -9.01 -42.98 -6.49
C LEU A 121 -10.22 -42.08 -6.72
N ARG A 122 -11.18 -42.54 -7.53
CA ARG A 122 -12.44 -41.83 -7.76
C ARG A 122 -13.47 -42.19 -6.69
N VAL A 123 -13.87 -41.21 -5.89
CA VAL A 123 -14.88 -41.30 -4.84
C VAL A 123 -16.16 -40.63 -5.32
N SER A 124 -17.29 -41.33 -5.28
CA SER A 124 -18.58 -40.74 -5.63
C SER A 124 -19.02 -39.71 -4.59
N ALA A 125 -19.54 -38.59 -5.07
CA ALA A 125 -20.36 -37.66 -4.29
C ALA A 125 -21.58 -38.37 -3.66
N PRO A 126 -21.91 -38.13 -2.37
CA PRO A 126 -23.22 -38.45 -1.80
C PRO A 126 -24.30 -37.54 -2.38
N ASP A 127 -25.57 -37.97 -2.26
CA ASP A 127 -26.71 -37.30 -2.90
C ASP A 127 -26.97 -35.86 -2.39
N VAL A 128 -26.57 -35.56 -1.15
CA VAL A 128 -26.67 -34.22 -0.53
C VAL A 128 -25.28 -33.76 -0.11
N LEU A 129 -24.72 -32.84 -0.88
CA LEU A 129 -23.36 -32.33 -0.73
C LEU A 129 -23.37 -30.87 -0.27
N LYS A 130 -22.41 -30.51 0.58
CA LYS A 130 -22.17 -29.11 0.93
C LYS A 130 -21.42 -28.44 -0.24
N TYR A 131 -21.96 -27.35 -0.73
CA TYR A 131 -21.32 -26.44 -1.68
C TYR A 131 -21.09 -25.12 -0.94
N SER A 132 -19.95 -24.46 -1.16
CA SER A 132 -19.71 -23.09 -0.70
C SER A 132 -20.66 -22.14 -1.43
N SER A 133 -21.15 -21.09 -0.75
CA SER A 133 -22.15 -20.14 -1.27
C SER A 133 -21.68 -19.46 -2.55
N THR A 134 -22.60 -19.22 -3.49
CA THR A 134 -22.27 -18.65 -4.81
C THR A 134 -22.05 -17.14 -4.77
N SER A 135 -20.79 -16.72 -4.75
CA SER A 135 -20.37 -15.34 -5.03
C SER A 135 -20.84 -14.85 -6.41
N GLU A 136 -21.60 -13.77 -6.41
CA GLU A 136 -21.19 -12.46 -6.95
C GLU A 136 -20.23 -12.37 -8.15
N THR A 137 -20.46 -13.11 -9.24
CA THR A 137 -19.92 -12.71 -10.57
C THR A 137 -20.70 -11.52 -11.16
N GLY A 138 -21.06 -10.52 -10.34
CA GLY A 138 -22.21 -9.64 -10.60
C GLY A 138 -21.97 -8.13 -10.61
N LEU A 139 -20.86 -7.64 -10.06
CA LEU A 139 -20.64 -6.19 -9.86
C LEU A 139 -19.49 -5.57 -10.66
N ILE A 140 -18.72 -6.37 -11.40
CA ILE A 140 -17.82 -5.87 -12.44
C ILE A 140 -18.22 -6.48 -13.79
N ASN A 141 -18.47 -5.60 -14.76
CA ASN A 141 -18.80 -5.84 -16.16
C ASN A 141 -20.18 -6.44 -16.50
N ASN A 142 -21.07 -5.55 -16.95
CA ASN A 142 -22.10 -5.83 -17.97
C ASN A 142 -21.48 -6.09 -19.36
N SER A 143 -20.37 -6.83 -19.44
CA SER A 143 -19.75 -7.24 -20.70
C SER A 143 -20.15 -8.68 -21.02
N PRO A 144 -20.76 -8.96 -22.18
CA PRO A 144 -21.34 -10.26 -22.45
C PRO A 144 -20.26 -11.30 -22.80
N THR A 145 -20.42 -12.49 -22.23
CA THR A 145 -19.75 -13.74 -22.65
C THR A 145 -18.23 -13.85 -22.42
N MET A 146 -17.84 -14.18 -21.19
CA MET A 146 -16.86 -15.25 -21.01
C MET A 146 -17.52 -16.46 -20.34
N GLY A 147 -18.15 -17.28 -21.18
CA GLY A 147 -18.55 -18.64 -20.82
C GLY A 147 -17.34 -19.56 -20.69
N TYR A 148 -16.46 -19.29 -19.72
CA TYR A 148 -15.47 -20.27 -19.30
C TYR A 148 -16.22 -21.50 -18.83
N ASN A 149 -15.88 -22.64 -19.42
CA ASN A 149 -16.37 -23.94 -19.00
C ASN A 149 -15.65 -24.27 -17.68
N SER A 150 -16.07 -23.64 -16.58
CA SER A 150 -15.39 -23.57 -15.27
C SER A 150 -14.94 -24.95 -14.78
N CYS A 151 -15.74 -25.95 -15.09
CA CYS A 151 -15.50 -27.35 -14.76
C CYS A 151 -14.28 -27.99 -15.46
N ALA A 152 -13.85 -27.47 -16.61
CA ALA A 152 -12.68 -27.96 -17.34
C ALA A 152 -11.35 -27.41 -16.80
N GLN A 153 -11.35 -26.23 -16.16
CA GLN A 153 -10.16 -25.66 -15.52
C GLN A 153 -9.82 -26.36 -14.19
N GLU A 154 -10.80 -26.87 -13.43
CA GLU A 154 -10.51 -27.45 -12.11
C GLU A 154 -9.71 -28.75 -12.15
N ILE A 155 -9.93 -29.57 -13.17
CA ILE A 155 -9.17 -30.80 -13.40
C ILE A 155 -7.69 -30.50 -13.69
N SER A 156 -7.36 -29.25 -14.08
CA SER A 156 -5.98 -28.81 -14.36
C SER A 156 -5.16 -28.42 -13.13
N LYS A 157 -5.79 -28.11 -11.97
CA LYS A 157 -5.04 -27.87 -10.72
C LYS A 157 -4.20 -29.10 -10.37
N SER A 158 -2.88 -28.93 -10.29
CA SER A 158 -1.95 -29.99 -9.93
C SER A 158 -2.18 -30.45 -8.48
N GLN A 159 -1.92 -31.73 -8.18
CA GLN A 159 -2.05 -32.25 -6.81
C GLN A 159 -1.03 -31.64 -5.84
N ILE A 160 0.06 -31.09 -6.37
CA ILE A 160 1.02 -30.27 -5.62
C ILE A 160 1.22 -28.99 -6.41
N GLN A 161 1.05 -27.84 -5.76
CA GLN A 161 1.33 -26.52 -6.30
C GLN A 161 2.48 -25.92 -5.49
N ILE A 162 3.46 -25.36 -6.19
CA ILE A 162 4.54 -24.57 -5.61
C ILE A 162 4.19 -23.13 -5.95
N GLY A 163 4.16 -22.27 -4.94
CA GLY A 163 3.91 -20.84 -5.11
C GLY A 163 5.09 -20.11 -5.73
N ASP A 164 4.87 -18.84 -6.04
CA ASP A 164 5.97 -17.95 -6.37
C ASP A 164 6.86 -17.75 -5.13
N PRO A 165 8.19 -17.73 -5.29
CA PRO A 165 9.11 -17.56 -4.18
C PRO A 165 9.17 -16.09 -3.76
N PHE A 166 9.37 -15.87 -2.47
CA PHE A 166 9.43 -14.53 -1.87
C PHE A 166 10.51 -14.49 -0.79
N TRP A 167 10.91 -13.30 -0.38
CA TRP A 167 11.85 -13.12 0.71
C TRP A 167 11.13 -12.79 2.03
N TYR A 168 11.79 -13.17 3.11
CA TYR A 168 11.58 -12.51 4.39
C TYR A 168 12.96 -12.26 5.00
N ARG A 169 13.42 -11.01 4.86
CA ARG A 169 14.73 -10.52 5.28
C ARG A 169 15.88 -11.34 4.67
N ASP A 170 16.45 -12.27 5.44
CA ASP A 170 17.58 -13.10 5.01
C ASP A 170 17.18 -14.53 4.60
N GLN A 171 15.87 -14.82 4.55
CA GLN A 171 15.30 -16.10 4.13
C GLN A 171 14.67 -16.01 2.75
N TYR A 172 14.97 -16.98 1.89
CA TYR A 172 14.26 -17.20 0.63
C TYR A 172 13.24 -18.31 0.83
N LEU A 173 11.96 -17.98 0.69
CA LEU A 173 10.81 -18.78 1.07
C LEU A 173 9.99 -19.19 -0.15
N VAL A 174 9.27 -20.30 -0.03
CA VAL A 174 8.24 -20.70 -0.98
C VAL A 174 7.09 -21.42 -0.29
N SER A 175 5.88 -21.15 -0.74
CA SER A 175 4.65 -21.80 -0.31
C SER A 175 4.42 -23.10 -1.09
N ILE A 176 3.99 -24.17 -0.42
CA ILE A 176 3.77 -25.48 -1.07
C ILE A 176 2.44 -26.08 -0.63
N ASN A 177 1.50 -26.10 -1.57
CA ASN A 177 0.14 -26.58 -1.38
C ASN A 177 -0.03 -28.01 -1.89
N PHE A 178 -0.55 -28.88 -1.03
CA PHE A 178 -0.90 -30.26 -1.35
C PHE A 178 -2.43 -30.40 -1.43
N TYR A 179 -2.92 -30.75 -2.62
CA TYR A 179 -4.33 -31.02 -2.92
C TYR A 179 -4.56 -32.54 -3.04
N PRO A 180 -4.71 -33.27 -1.91
CA PRO A 180 -4.96 -34.71 -1.93
C PRO A 180 -6.34 -35.05 -2.47
N ILE A 181 -7.29 -34.10 -2.41
CA ILE A 181 -8.63 -34.18 -2.96
C ILE A 181 -8.75 -33.11 -4.04
N ARG A 182 -9.34 -33.47 -5.19
CA ARG A 182 -9.77 -32.54 -6.23
C ARG A 182 -11.20 -32.86 -6.67
N TRP A 183 -11.89 -31.90 -7.26
CA TRP A 183 -13.27 -32.06 -7.72
C TRP A 183 -13.35 -32.26 -9.24
N ASP A 184 -14.08 -33.31 -9.66
CA ASP A 184 -14.49 -33.55 -11.05
C ASP A 184 -16.00 -33.36 -11.13
N CYS A 185 -16.41 -32.12 -11.37
CA CYS A 185 -17.81 -31.72 -11.61
C CYS A 185 -18.41 -32.32 -12.90
N VAL A 186 -17.60 -32.80 -13.87
CA VAL A 186 -18.13 -33.44 -15.09
C VAL A 186 -18.68 -34.82 -14.75
N SER A 187 -17.96 -35.58 -13.91
CA SER A 187 -18.40 -36.91 -13.47
C SER A 187 -19.06 -36.95 -12.09
N ASN A 188 -19.16 -35.79 -11.42
CA ASN A 188 -19.68 -35.59 -10.06
C ASN A 188 -18.95 -36.46 -9.02
N LYS A 189 -17.60 -36.38 -9.03
CA LYS A 189 -16.72 -37.23 -8.22
C LYS A 189 -15.55 -36.45 -7.63
N PHE A 190 -15.12 -36.90 -6.46
CA PHE A 190 -13.85 -36.50 -5.90
C PHE A 190 -12.73 -37.40 -6.39
N LEU A 191 -11.59 -36.79 -6.69
CA LEU A 191 -10.35 -37.41 -7.12
C LEU A 191 -9.41 -37.41 -5.92
N PHE A 192 -9.09 -38.58 -5.36
CA PHE A 192 -8.33 -38.71 -4.11
C PHE A 192 -6.98 -39.41 -4.32
N ASN A 193 -5.89 -38.77 -3.94
CA ASN A 193 -4.55 -39.32 -3.93
C ASN A 193 -4.09 -39.55 -2.48
N LYS A 194 -3.65 -40.78 -2.16
CA LYS A 194 -3.27 -41.18 -0.79
C LYS A 194 -1.87 -40.75 -0.37
N ASN A 195 -0.95 -40.73 -1.33
CA ASN A 195 0.44 -40.30 -1.13
C ASN A 195 0.73 -39.21 -2.15
N LEU A 196 1.28 -38.11 -1.67
CA LEU A 196 1.81 -37.01 -2.47
C LEU A 196 3.23 -36.75 -1.95
N GLU A 197 4.20 -36.74 -2.84
CA GLU A 197 5.60 -36.50 -2.51
C GLU A 197 6.18 -35.48 -3.51
N LEU A 198 6.74 -34.40 -2.97
CA LEU A 198 7.52 -33.43 -3.72
C LEU A 198 8.96 -33.51 -3.23
N LYS A 199 9.88 -33.80 -4.15
CA LYS A 199 11.31 -33.70 -3.92
C LYS A 199 11.85 -32.49 -4.69
N ILE A 200 12.53 -31.59 -4.01
CA ILE A 200 13.25 -30.46 -4.61
C ILE A 200 14.73 -30.76 -4.48
N THR A 201 15.41 -30.95 -5.61
CA THR A 201 16.87 -31.06 -5.71
C THR A 201 17.46 -29.74 -6.15
N PHE A 202 18.60 -29.37 -5.57
CA PHE A 202 19.34 -28.14 -5.87
C PHE A 202 20.83 -28.46 -6.04
N ASP A 203 21.54 -27.57 -6.73
CA ASP A 203 23.01 -27.63 -6.81
C ASP A 203 23.67 -27.49 -5.43
N ASP A 204 24.97 -27.82 -5.32
CA ASP A 204 25.71 -27.71 -4.05
C ASP A 204 25.49 -26.31 -3.43
N PRO A 205 25.00 -26.22 -2.17
CA PRO A 205 24.61 -24.95 -1.59
C PRO A 205 25.79 -23.98 -1.55
N VAL A 206 25.59 -22.78 -2.09
CA VAL A 206 26.61 -21.74 -2.15
C VAL A 206 27.05 -21.41 -0.74
N LYS A 207 28.30 -21.76 -0.40
CA LYS A 207 28.88 -21.42 0.90
C LYS A 207 29.14 -19.92 0.96
N PHE A 208 28.21 -19.19 1.56
CA PHE A 208 28.41 -17.78 1.88
C PHE A 208 29.61 -17.58 2.81
N SER A 209 30.23 -16.40 2.72
CA SER A 209 31.37 -16.06 3.56
C SER A 209 30.91 -15.73 4.98
N GLU A 210 31.70 -16.09 5.99
CA GLU A 210 31.45 -15.73 7.39
C GLU A 210 31.51 -14.20 7.65
N ASN A 211 31.89 -13.38 6.66
CA ASN A 211 31.99 -11.93 6.75
C ASN A 211 30.75 -11.16 6.24
N SER A 212 29.64 -11.84 5.93
CA SER A 212 28.41 -11.18 5.46
C SER A 212 27.62 -10.55 6.62
N ASN A 213 27.21 -9.28 6.47
CA ASN A 213 26.39 -8.55 7.45
C ASN A 213 24.91 -8.98 7.31
N ILE A 214 24.58 -10.16 7.85
CA ILE A 214 23.27 -10.82 7.68
C ILE A 214 22.28 -10.42 8.79
N ASP A 215 21.00 -10.28 8.44
CA ASP A 215 19.91 -9.91 9.36
C ASP A 215 19.39 -11.09 10.21
N LEU A 216 20.11 -11.41 11.29
CA LEU A 216 19.85 -12.61 12.09
C LEU A 216 18.72 -12.42 13.12
N LEU A 217 17.46 -12.67 12.72
CA LEU A 217 16.35 -12.79 13.70
C LEU A 217 16.48 -14.02 14.62
N GLY A 218 17.07 -15.13 14.13
CA GLY A 218 17.22 -16.35 14.93
C GLY A 218 15.91 -16.82 15.58
N ALA A 219 15.92 -17.06 16.90
CA ALA A 219 14.74 -17.50 17.66
C ALA A 219 13.69 -16.40 17.94
N SER A 220 13.86 -15.18 17.42
CA SER A 220 12.84 -14.12 17.47
C SER A 220 12.20 -13.87 16.10
N ASN A 221 12.31 -14.81 15.16
CA ASN A 221 11.53 -14.76 13.91
C ASN A 221 10.06 -15.17 14.20
N PRO A 222 9.07 -14.30 13.99
CA PRO A 222 7.66 -14.61 14.28
C PRO A 222 7.06 -15.67 13.34
N LEU A 223 7.68 -15.91 12.18
CA LEU A 223 7.26 -16.91 11.20
C LEU A 223 7.87 -18.30 11.44
N GLN A 224 8.68 -18.46 12.50
CA GLN A 224 9.27 -19.74 12.88
C GLN A 224 8.25 -20.90 12.99
N PRO A 225 7.04 -20.73 13.57
CA PRO A 225 6.10 -21.85 13.74
C PRO A 225 5.62 -22.47 12.42
N ASP A 226 5.53 -21.67 11.35
CA ASP A 226 4.87 -22.01 10.09
C ASP A 226 5.84 -22.43 8.97
N ILE A 227 7.14 -22.35 9.25
CA ILE A 227 8.22 -22.79 8.36
C ILE A 227 8.66 -24.20 8.76
N ILE A 228 8.26 -25.22 7.97
CA ILE A 228 8.45 -26.65 8.32
C ILE A 228 9.92 -27.07 8.49
N ASN A 229 10.85 -26.35 7.86
CA ASN A 229 12.29 -26.59 7.92
C ASN A 229 13.07 -25.45 8.56
N PHE A 230 12.47 -24.72 9.52
CA PHE A 230 13.10 -23.58 10.16
C PHE A 230 14.47 -23.90 10.79
N ASP A 231 14.69 -25.09 11.33
CA ASP A 231 16.00 -25.51 11.85
C ASP A 231 17.12 -25.46 10.80
N ASP A 232 16.78 -25.64 9.52
CA ASP A 232 17.70 -25.59 8.38
C ASP A 232 17.87 -24.17 7.79
N SER A 233 17.05 -23.19 8.20
CA SER A 233 17.11 -21.78 7.76
C SER A 233 18.53 -21.20 7.84
N SER A 234 19.22 -21.49 8.94
CA SER A 234 20.59 -21.05 9.23
C SER A 234 21.63 -21.48 8.18
N LEU A 235 21.33 -22.51 7.37
CA LEU A 235 22.22 -23.03 6.33
C LEU A 235 22.05 -22.32 4.98
N TRP A 236 20.91 -21.64 4.77
CA TRP A 236 20.47 -21.10 3.48
C TRP A 236 20.18 -19.59 3.53
N LYS A 237 20.66 -18.91 4.58
CA LYS A 237 20.70 -17.46 4.67
C LYS A 237 21.45 -16.85 3.50
N SER A 238 20.88 -15.79 2.93
CA SER A 238 21.49 -15.00 1.85
C SER A 238 21.22 -13.52 2.09
N ASN A 239 22.05 -12.66 1.50
CA ASN A 239 21.67 -11.26 1.33
C ASN A 239 20.75 -11.19 0.10
N PRO A 240 19.51 -10.70 0.22
CA PRO A 240 18.64 -10.45 -0.93
C PRO A 240 19.22 -9.31 -1.80
N PRO A 241 18.84 -9.19 -3.08
CA PRO A 241 18.87 -7.89 -3.73
C PRO A 241 17.90 -6.97 -2.96
N VAL A 242 18.25 -5.70 -2.78
CA VAL A 242 17.34 -4.74 -2.15
C VAL A 242 16.82 -3.82 -3.24
N LEU A 243 15.50 -3.77 -3.44
CA LEU A 243 14.88 -2.85 -4.40
C LEU A 243 14.56 -1.52 -3.72
N TRP A 244 15.29 -0.50 -4.12
CA TRP A 244 15.06 0.91 -3.81
C TRP A 244 15.59 1.69 -5.01
N GLY A 245 14.82 2.66 -5.51
CA GLY A 245 14.78 2.82 -6.97
C GLY A 245 15.81 3.71 -7.64
N GLY A 246 16.75 4.33 -6.92
CA GLY A 246 17.68 5.29 -7.54
C GLY A 246 19.12 5.18 -7.05
N ASP A 247 19.99 6.10 -7.49
CA ASP A 247 21.30 6.26 -6.88
C ASP A 247 21.17 7.03 -5.56
N LEU A 248 21.43 6.34 -4.44
CA LEU A 248 21.61 6.93 -3.12
C LEU A 248 22.64 8.05 -3.25
N ARG A 249 22.26 9.27 -2.88
CA ARG A 249 23.26 10.34 -2.82
C ARG A 249 24.23 10.04 -1.68
N ALA A 250 25.50 10.35 -1.91
CA ALA A 250 26.49 10.39 -0.83
C ALA A 250 26.04 11.39 0.26
N PRO A 251 26.48 11.22 1.53
CA PRO A 251 26.15 12.15 2.61
C PRO A 251 26.40 13.60 2.20
N TRP A 252 25.39 14.46 2.40
CA TRP A 252 25.53 15.87 2.06
C TRP A 252 26.30 16.63 3.16
N GLU A 253 27.04 17.64 2.76
CA GLU A 253 27.38 18.76 3.63
C GLU A 253 26.17 19.70 3.76
N THR A 254 26.29 20.82 4.47
CA THR A 254 25.21 21.81 4.55
C THR A 254 24.92 22.41 3.17
N ARG A 255 23.63 22.47 2.80
CA ARG A 255 23.15 22.97 1.49
C ARG A 255 22.09 24.04 1.68
N ALA A 256 21.92 24.92 0.71
CA ALA A 256 20.72 25.74 0.61
C ALA A 256 19.66 25.01 -0.22
N ARG A 257 18.44 24.91 0.31
CA ARG A 257 17.27 24.25 -0.26
C ARG A 257 16.29 25.31 -0.75
N MET A 258 15.78 25.14 -1.96
CA MET A 258 14.81 26.05 -2.59
C MET A 258 13.59 25.27 -3.07
N GLU A 259 12.40 25.74 -2.73
CA GLU A 259 11.12 25.21 -3.23
C GLU A 259 10.58 26.08 -4.38
N ILE A 260 10.29 25.42 -5.51
CA ILE A 260 9.92 26.04 -6.79
C ILE A 260 8.61 25.40 -7.28
N GLU A 261 7.53 26.17 -7.33
CA GLU A 261 6.19 25.68 -7.73
C GLU A 261 5.76 26.14 -9.12
N ASP A 262 6.35 27.23 -9.61
CA ASP A 262 6.13 27.76 -10.94
C ASP A 262 7.39 27.63 -11.80
N GLN A 263 7.21 27.51 -13.11
CA GLN A 263 8.29 27.78 -14.04
C GLN A 263 8.70 29.27 -14.11
N GLY A 264 9.97 29.54 -14.41
CA GLY A 264 10.50 30.87 -14.70
C GLY A 264 11.99 31.04 -14.40
N ILE A 265 12.49 32.26 -14.61
CA ILE A 265 13.86 32.62 -14.18
C ILE A 265 13.80 33.05 -12.71
N TYR A 266 14.64 32.43 -11.89
CA TYR A 266 14.78 32.73 -10.47
C TYR A 266 16.14 33.38 -10.19
N ARG A 267 16.18 34.34 -9.27
CA ARG A 267 17.41 34.97 -8.74
C ARG A 267 17.61 34.60 -7.27
N ILE A 268 18.85 34.33 -6.92
CA ILE A 268 19.35 34.12 -5.55
C ILE A 268 20.46 35.13 -5.30
N THR A 269 20.27 36.06 -4.37
CA THR A 269 21.27 37.08 -4.00
C THR A 269 22.18 36.62 -2.86
N TYR A 270 23.30 37.32 -2.67
CA TYR A 270 24.11 37.21 -1.46
C TYR A 270 23.27 37.41 -0.20
N GLU A 271 22.40 38.42 -0.21
CA GLU A 271 21.52 38.78 0.91
C GLU A 271 20.53 37.66 1.27
N ASP A 272 19.96 36.98 0.27
CA ASP A 272 19.04 35.85 0.49
C ASP A 272 19.73 34.70 1.23
N LEU A 273 20.92 34.30 0.75
CA LEU A 273 21.72 33.22 1.34
C LEU A 273 22.24 33.60 2.74
N HIS A 274 22.64 34.86 2.94
CA HIS A 274 23.05 35.37 4.24
C HIS A 274 21.88 35.38 5.24
N GLN A 275 20.68 35.77 4.80
CA GLN A 275 19.48 35.84 5.64
C GLN A 275 19.07 34.47 6.18
N VAL A 276 19.19 33.40 5.38
CA VAL A 276 18.89 32.03 5.83
C VAL A 276 20.03 31.38 6.63
N GLY A 277 21.17 32.06 6.78
CA GLY A 277 22.31 31.61 7.57
C GLY A 277 23.24 30.65 6.84
N PHE A 278 23.30 30.69 5.51
CA PHE A 278 24.31 29.96 4.75
C PHE A 278 25.67 30.64 4.97
N ASP A 279 26.74 29.86 5.17
CA ASP A 279 28.08 30.44 5.36
C ASP A 279 28.61 30.94 4.01
N LEU A 280 29.00 32.21 3.95
CA LEU A 280 29.45 32.90 2.74
C LEU A 280 30.89 33.43 2.86
N GLU A 281 31.61 33.15 3.95
CA GLU A 281 32.93 33.76 4.18
C GLU A 281 33.99 33.22 3.19
N GLY A 282 34.41 34.08 2.25
CA GLY A 282 35.49 33.77 1.30
C GLY A 282 35.13 32.76 0.22
N LEU A 283 33.83 32.52 -0.02
CA LEU A 283 33.38 31.61 -1.06
C LEU A 283 33.67 32.16 -2.45
N ASN A 284 34.13 31.29 -3.35
CA ASN A 284 34.29 31.60 -4.75
C ASN A 284 33.12 31.02 -5.55
N PRO A 285 32.32 31.86 -6.23
CA PRO A 285 31.09 31.42 -6.88
C PRO A 285 31.33 30.45 -8.04
N VAL A 286 32.55 30.32 -8.58
CA VAL A 286 32.89 29.30 -9.60
C VAL A 286 32.62 27.88 -9.09
N TYR A 287 32.72 27.65 -7.78
CA TYR A 287 32.54 26.36 -7.12
C TYR A 287 31.12 26.11 -6.60
N PHE A 288 30.16 27.00 -6.85
CA PHE A 288 28.75 26.72 -6.60
C PHE A 288 28.23 25.68 -7.58
N HIS A 289 27.57 24.65 -7.05
CA HIS A 289 26.79 23.68 -7.81
C HIS A 289 25.32 23.85 -7.44
N LEU A 290 24.47 23.86 -8.46
CA LEU A 290 23.02 23.84 -8.32
C LEU A 290 22.52 22.51 -8.88
N GLU A 291 21.68 21.79 -8.14
CA GLU A 291 21.14 20.48 -8.54
C GLU A 291 19.62 20.46 -8.46
N ASN A 292 18.98 19.82 -9.44
CA ASN A 292 17.57 19.43 -9.40
C ASN A 292 17.44 17.91 -9.60
N GLN A 293 16.74 17.23 -8.69
CA GLN A 293 16.56 15.77 -8.72
C GLN A 293 17.86 14.95 -8.90
N GLY A 294 19.02 15.51 -8.48
CA GLY A 294 20.34 14.86 -8.59
C GLY A 294 21.10 15.16 -9.89
N ARG A 295 20.59 16.09 -10.70
CA ARG A 295 21.15 16.49 -12.00
C ARG A 295 21.64 17.93 -11.92
N ASP A 296 22.85 18.20 -12.40
CA ASP A 296 23.42 19.56 -12.44
C ASP A 296 22.53 20.52 -13.25
N VAL A 297 22.27 21.69 -12.66
CA VAL A 297 21.55 22.82 -13.26
C VAL A 297 22.53 23.95 -13.56
N ALA A 298 22.52 24.44 -14.78
CA ALA A 298 23.33 25.57 -15.20
C ALA A 298 22.80 26.88 -14.62
N TYR A 299 23.69 27.74 -14.10
CA TYR A 299 23.33 29.07 -13.61
C TYR A 299 24.20 30.17 -14.22
N GLN A 300 23.62 31.36 -14.36
CA GLN A 300 24.28 32.60 -14.75
C GLN A 300 24.81 33.32 -13.50
N PHE A 301 25.98 33.96 -13.59
CA PHE A 301 26.47 34.89 -12.55
C PHE A 301 26.03 36.31 -12.87
N GLU A 302 25.74 37.09 -11.83
CA GLU A 302 25.71 38.55 -11.90
C GLU A 302 26.53 39.11 -10.74
N GLY A 303 27.70 39.63 -11.05
CA GLY A 303 28.71 40.09 -10.09
C GLY A 303 29.77 40.97 -10.76
N ASP A 304 30.90 41.21 -10.09
CA ASP A 304 31.95 42.11 -10.59
C ASP A 304 33.15 41.41 -11.29
N ASP A 305 33.00 40.10 -11.53
CA ASP A 305 33.99 39.16 -12.09
C ASP A 305 35.24 38.90 -11.20
N ASP A 306 35.19 39.18 -9.89
CA ASP A 306 36.25 38.78 -8.95
C ASP A 306 36.15 37.29 -8.50
N GLN A 307 36.77 36.93 -7.37
CA GLN A 307 36.84 35.55 -6.85
C GLN A 307 36.02 35.31 -5.59
N PHE A 308 35.26 36.29 -5.13
CA PHE A 308 34.48 36.26 -3.90
C PHE A 308 33.01 36.48 -4.23
N PHE A 309 32.12 35.79 -3.54
CA PHE A 309 30.70 36.08 -3.61
C PHE A 309 30.36 37.13 -2.54
N GLU A 310 29.95 38.33 -2.94
CA GLU A 310 29.80 39.49 -2.03
C GLU A 310 28.46 40.26 -2.16
N PRO A 311 28.14 41.19 -1.23
CA PRO A 311 26.83 41.87 -1.20
C PRO A 311 26.46 42.60 -2.49
N GLY A 312 25.24 42.36 -2.98
CA GLY A 312 24.74 42.86 -4.26
C GLY A 312 24.99 41.94 -5.46
N GLU A 313 25.73 40.85 -5.30
CA GLU A 313 25.88 39.81 -6.33
C GLU A 313 24.76 38.77 -6.27
N SER A 314 24.56 38.06 -7.38
CA SER A 314 23.54 37.02 -7.46
C SER A 314 23.87 35.91 -8.47
N ILE A 315 23.12 34.80 -8.36
CA ILE A 315 23.04 33.77 -9.38
C ILE A 315 21.61 33.66 -9.90
N LEU A 316 21.46 33.33 -11.18
CA LEU A 316 20.17 33.11 -11.83
C LEU A 316 20.12 31.73 -12.49
N PHE A 317 18.97 31.08 -12.39
CA PHE A 317 18.73 29.77 -12.99
C PHE A 317 17.29 29.67 -13.52
N TYR A 318 17.04 28.68 -14.38
CA TYR A 318 15.69 28.35 -14.81
C TYR A 318 15.09 27.34 -13.82
N GLY A 319 14.06 27.78 -13.11
CA GLY A 319 13.28 26.94 -12.21
C GLY A 319 12.06 26.39 -12.95
N GLU A 320 11.72 25.14 -12.65
CA GLU A 320 10.54 24.45 -13.17
C GLU A 320 9.65 24.01 -12.02
N GLN A 321 8.33 24.02 -12.25
CA GLN A 321 7.37 23.23 -11.47
C GLN A 321 7.81 21.76 -11.43
N PHE A 322 7.40 21.00 -10.42
CA PHE A 322 7.76 19.58 -10.36
C PHE A 322 7.20 18.83 -11.57
N GLN A 323 8.05 18.03 -12.19
CA GLN A 323 7.70 17.09 -13.26
C GLN A 323 8.14 15.70 -12.80
N GLY A 324 7.22 14.74 -12.90
CA GLY A 324 7.38 13.38 -12.38
C GLY A 324 8.20 12.47 -13.29
N ASP A 325 8.39 12.84 -14.57
CA ASP A 325 9.00 12.05 -15.65
C ASP A 325 10.31 11.33 -15.27
N TYR A 326 11.21 12.03 -14.58
CA TYR A 326 12.51 11.49 -14.19
C TYR A 326 12.39 10.52 -13.01
N LEU A 327 11.52 10.81 -12.04
CA LEU A 327 11.33 9.95 -10.88
C LEU A 327 10.46 8.73 -11.22
N SER A 328 9.45 8.86 -12.08
CA SER A 328 8.63 7.71 -12.52
C SER A 328 9.50 6.70 -13.27
N ALA A 329 10.35 7.16 -14.19
CA ALA A 329 11.33 6.32 -14.88
C ALA A 329 12.34 5.64 -13.92
N LEU A 330 12.68 6.30 -12.82
CA LEU A 330 13.56 5.78 -11.76
C LEU A 330 12.87 4.67 -10.94
N TYR A 331 11.59 4.88 -10.61
CA TYR A 331 10.79 4.01 -9.75
C TYR A 331 9.82 3.07 -10.52
N ALA A 332 9.96 2.91 -11.84
CA ALA A 332 8.99 2.19 -12.69
C ALA A 332 8.64 0.77 -12.21
N HIS A 333 9.62 0.03 -11.68
CA HIS A 333 9.48 -1.32 -11.12
C HIS A 333 8.54 -1.43 -9.91
N GLN A 334 8.15 -0.30 -9.28
CA GLN A 334 7.20 -0.31 -8.17
C GLN A 334 5.80 -0.83 -8.57
N ALA A 335 5.48 -0.84 -9.87
CA ALA A 335 4.24 -1.37 -10.41
C ALA A 335 4.32 -2.84 -10.88
N ASP A 336 5.48 -3.51 -10.79
CA ASP A 336 5.69 -4.86 -11.36
C ASP A 336 4.76 -5.94 -10.77
N HIS A 337 4.24 -5.73 -9.56
CA HIS A 337 3.31 -6.62 -8.86
C HIS A 337 1.86 -6.09 -8.81
N TRP A 338 1.53 -5.00 -9.51
CA TRP A 338 0.17 -4.44 -9.52
C TRP A 338 -0.75 -5.22 -10.49
N PRO A 339 -2.01 -5.52 -10.11
CA PRO A 339 -2.95 -6.24 -10.95
C PRO A 339 -3.40 -5.43 -12.18
N ALA A 340 -3.72 -6.13 -13.27
CA ALA A 340 -4.37 -5.56 -14.44
C ALA A 340 -5.88 -5.33 -14.20
N TYR A 341 -6.39 -4.17 -14.62
CA TYR A 341 -7.80 -3.82 -14.55
C TYR A 341 -8.43 -3.93 -15.95
N GLY A 342 -8.92 -5.12 -16.27
CA GLY A 342 -9.52 -5.42 -17.58
C GLY A 342 -8.46 -5.45 -18.70
N SER A 343 -8.32 -4.35 -19.44
CA SER A 343 -7.30 -4.17 -20.49
C SER A 343 -6.24 -3.12 -20.15
N TRP A 344 -6.38 -2.40 -19.04
CA TRP A 344 -5.38 -1.45 -18.56
C TRP A 344 -4.48 -2.13 -17.52
N GLN A 345 -3.18 -1.91 -17.64
CA GLN A 345 -2.18 -2.23 -16.64
C GLN A 345 -1.72 -0.90 -16.05
N PRO A 346 -1.85 -0.67 -14.73
CA PRO A 346 -1.37 0.55 -14.10
C PRO A 346 0.15 0.58 -14.08
N GLU A 347 0.74 1.76 -14.27
CA GLU A 347 2.18 2.00 -14.22
C GLU A 347 2.53 2.96 -13.06
N PHE A 348 3.77 2.91 -12.56
CA PHE A 348 4.25 3.94 -11.63
C PHE A 348 4.63 5.21 -12.42
N SER A 349 3.60 5.97 -12.81
CA SER A 349 3.70 7.08 -13.78
C SER A 349 4.07 8.44 -13.16
N ASP A 350 4.25 9.45 -14.01
CA ASP A 350 4.34 10.86 -13.62
C ASP A 350 3.07 11.33 -12.89
N PHE A 351 1.87 11.00 -13.38
CA PHE A 351 0.59 11.24 -12.68
C PHE A 351 0.59 10.68 -11.25
N MET A 352 1.22 9.51 -11.02
CA MET A 352 1.32 8.91 -9.69
C MET A 352 2.11 9.78 -8.71
N LEU A 353 3.14 10.48 -9.17
CA LEU A 353 4.00 11.34 -8.36
C LEU A 353 3.46 12.77 -8.24
N GLU A 354 3.03 13.34 -9.37
CA GLU A 354 2.61 14.74 -9.46
C GLU A 354 1.32 15.00 -8.67
N LYS A 355 0.51 13.98 -8.35
CA LYS A 355 -0.64 14.17 -7.43
C LYS A 355 -0.22 14.64 -6.03
N TYR A 356 0.99 14.32 -5.57
CA TYR A 356 1.44 14.63 -4.21
C TYR A 356 1.94 16.06 -4.05
N THR A 357 2.52 16.66 -5.09
CA THR A 357 3.10 18.00 -5.00
C THR A 357 3.35 18.61 -6.37
N ASN A 358 3.19 19.94 -6.46
CA ASN A 358 3.71 20.74 -7.57
C ASN A 358 5.12 21.30 -7.27
N THR A 359 5.60 21.13 -6.03
CA THR A 359 6.79 21.78 -5.49
C THR A 359 8.06 21.02 -5.87
N ASN A 360 8.81 21.56 -6.82
CA ASN A 360 10.13 21.07 -7.20
C ASN A 360 11.17 21.56 -6.19
N VAL A 361 12.26 20.80 -6.01
CA VAL A 361 13.33 21.19 -5.07
C VAL A 361 14.67 21.32 -5.78
N TYR A 362 15.30 22.47 -5.56
CA TYR A 362 16.65 22.79 -6.03
C TYR A 362 17.60 22.88 -4.83
N TRP A 363 18.86 22.48 -5.04
CA TRP A 363 19.89 22.42 -4.01
C TRP A 363 21.14 23.17 -4.44
N LEU A 364 21.52 24.23 -3.72
CA LEU A 364 22.78 24.95 -3.90
C LEU A 364 23.80 24.50 -2.86
N TYR A 365 25.01 24.16 -3.30
CA TYR A 365 26.11 23.74 -2.43
C TYR A 365 27.49 24.05 -3.06
N LEU A 366 28.55 23.80 -2.29
CA LEU A 366 29.95 23.98 -2.72
C LEU A 366 30.61 22.64 -3.05
N SER A 367 31.52 22.66 -4.02
CA SER A 367 32.32 21.50 -4.41
C SER A 367 33.79 21.89 -4.61
N ASP A 368 34.69 20.91 -4.74
CA ASP A 368 36.08 21.15 -5.17
C ASP A 368 36.23 21.29 -6.70
N THR A 369 35.15 21.05 -7.44
CA THR A 369 35.05 21.21 -8.90
C THR A 369 34.25 22.46 -9.28
N PRO A 370 34.56 23.13 -10.40
CA PRO A 370 33.70 24.20 -10.93
C PRO A 370 32.30 23.70 -11.26
N GLY A 371 31.27 24.45 -10.89
CA GLY A 371 29.89 24.12 -11.21
C GLY A 371 29.46 24.53 -12.61
N LEU A 372 28.27 24.08 -13.01
CA LEU A 372 27.78 24.26 -14.36
C LEU A 372 27.30 25.70 -14.60
N ARG A 373 27.87 26.37 -15.61
CA ARG A 373 27.49 27.74 -15.99
C ARG A 373 26.63 27.74 -17.26
N ILE A 374 25.67 28.66 -17.30
CA ILE A 374 24.91 28.98 -18.52
C ILE A 374 25.90 29.47 -19.58
N THR A 375 25.79 28.96 -20.80
CA THR A 375 26.61 29.36 -21.95
C THR A 375 25.89 30.41 -22.80
N GLU A 376 26.60 31.02 -23.75
CA GLU A 376 26.07 32.09 -24.61
C GLU A 376 26.17 31.72 -26.09
N ILE A 377 25.18 32.12 -26.88
CA ILE A 377 25.17 32.00 -28.34
C ILE A 377 24.78 33.35 -28.96
N ASP A 378 25.48 33.77 -30.03
CA ASP A 378 25.19 35.01 -30.76
C ASP A 378 23.91 34.88 -31.60
N GLY A 379 22.88 35.61 -31.20
CA GLY A 379 21.57 35.70 -31.86
C GLY A 379 21.38 37.00 -32.66
N ALA A 380 22.44 37.68 -33.09
CA ALA A 380 22.32 38.89 -33.91
C ALA A 380 21.46 38.63 -35.17
N PRO A 381 20.39 39.43 -35.44
CA PRO A 381 19.51 39.25 -36.59
C PRO A 381 20.25 39.24 -37.93
N ARG A 382 19.83 38.36 -38.85
CA ARG A 382 20.54 38.11 -40.11
C ARG A 382 19.81 38.59 -41.36
N SER A 383 18.75 39.38 -41.20
CA SER A 383 17.86 39.84 -42.28
C SER A 383 17.15 38.69 -43.01
N GLY A 384 16.71 37.69 -42.23
CA GLY A 384 16.05 36.47 -42.68
C GLY A 384 14.54 36.62 -42.86
N ASN A 385 13.86 35.48 -42.98
CA ASN A 385 12.40 35.43 -42.89
C ASN A 385 11.98 35.72 -41.44
N LEU A 386 11.04 36.67 -41.27
CA LEU A 386 10.60 37.14 -39.96
C LEU A 386 9.47 36.26 -39.41
N VAL A 387 9.63 35.76 -38.18
CA VAL A 387 8.63 35.00 -37.44
C VAL A 387 8.10 35.86 -36.29
N THR A 388 6.80 36.16 -36.33
CA THR A 388 6.08 36.98 -35.32
C THR A 388 4.98 36.20 -34.59
N THR A 389 4.91 34.89 -34.81
CA THR A 389 3.86 33.99 -34.30
C THR A 389 4.41 32.61 -34.02
N PHE A 390 3.85 31.89 -33.06
CA PHE A 390 4.20 30.51 -32.73
C PHE A 390 2.94 29.67 -32.49
N VAL A 391 3.06 28.34 -32.50
CA VAL A 391 1.96 27.46 -32.06
C VAL A 391 2.06 27.30 -30.56
N ASP A 392 1.03 27.76 -29.86
CA ASP A 392 0.85 27.62 -28.42
C ASP A 392 -0.18 26.51 -28.14
N GLN A 393 -0.08 25.85 -26.98
CA GLN A 393 -1.03 24.84 -26.54
C GLN A 393 -1.53 25.18 -25.13
N ALA A 394 -2.76 25.69 -25.05
CA ALA A 394 -3.42 25.98 -23.78
C ALA A 394 -4.21 24.75 -23.33
N ARG A 395 -3.80 24.11 -22.23
CA ARG A 395 -4.56 23.05 -21.53
C ARG A 395 -5.51 23.70 -20.50
N PHE A 396 -6.69 23.12 -20.35
CA PHE A 396 -7.73 23.56 -19.43
C PHE A 396 -8.32 22.37 -18.68
N GLU A 397 -8.22 22.43 -17.35
CA GLU A 397 -8.79 21.50 -16.38
C GLU A 397 -8.96 22.22 -15.03
N GLU A 398 -9.72 21.63 -14.10
CA GLU A 398 -9.69 22.01 -12.68
C GLU A 398 -9.83 20.73 -11.84
N GLU A 399 -8.97 20.51 -10.85
CA GLU A 399 -9.00 19.28 -10.01
C GLU A 399 -10.18 19.35 -9.01
N LYS A 400 -11.38 18.90 -9.43
CA LYS A 400 -12.64 19.06 -8.65
C LYS A 400 -13.22 17.77 -8.09
N VAL A 401 -13.02 16.65 -8.76
CA VAL A 401 -13.59 15.36 -8.36
C VAL A 401 -12.50 14.31 -8.32
N TRP A 402 -12.27 13.77 -7.12
CA TRP A 402 -11.50 12.55 -6.91
C TRP A 402 -12.35 11.32 -7.23
N TRP A 403 -11.94 10.53 -8.22
CA TRP A 403 -12.62 9.30 -8.64
C TRP A 403 -11.58 8.25 -9.04
N THR A 404 -11.48 7.16 -8.28
CA THR A 404 -10.46 6.10 -8.49
C THR A 404 -10.98 4.85 -9.20
N THR A 405 -12.30 4.73 -9.44
CA THR A 405 -12.94 3.51 -9.95
C THR A 405 -13.32 3.56 -11.43
N HIS A 406 -12.61 4.36 -12.22
CA HIS A 406 -12.74 4.40 -13.68
C HIS A 406 -11.91 3.33 -14.38
N PHE A 407 -10.74 2.99 -13.83
CA PHE A 407 -9.82 1.97 -14.35
C PHE A 407 -9.38 2.19 -15.80
N THR A 408 -8.93 3.41 -16.13
CA THR A 408 -8.50 3.77 -17.50
C THR A 408 -7.10 4.40 -17.60
N ASN A 409 -6.56 4.91 -16.50
CA ASN A 409 -5.20 5.43 -16.29
C ASN A 409 -5.05 5.77 -14.80
N GLU A 410 -3.88 6.27 -14.40
CA GLU A 410 -3.51 6.58 -13.01
C GLU A 410 -4.01 7.95 -12.52
N ASP A 411 -4.52 8.78 -13.44
CA ASP A 411 -5.11 10.08 -13.14
C ASP A 411 -6.54 9.92 -12.59
N THR A 412 -6.70 10.38 -11.36
CA THR A 412 -7.88 10.20 -10.50
C THR A 412 -8.64 11.51 -10.28
N TRP A 413 -8.15 12.63 -10.82
CA TRP A 413 -8.80 13.94 -10.74
C TRP A 413 -9.58 14.24 -12.02
N PHE A 414 -10.75 14.86 -11.83
CA PHE A 414 -11.65 15.23 -12.93
C PHE A 414 -12.24 16.63 -12.70
N TRP A 415 -12.45 17.36 -13.80
CA TRP A 415 -13.09 18.67 -13.80
C TRP A 415 -14.57 18.61 -13.48
N GLU A 416 -15.29 17.58 -13.96
CA GLU A 416 -16.67 17.36 -13.55
C GLU A 416 -17.09 15.89 -13.64
N TYR A 417 -17.74 15.37 -12.59
CA TYR A 417 -18.45 14.09 -12.64
C TYR A 417 -19.96 14.31 -12.80
N LEU A 418 -20.57 13.58 -13.73
CA LEU A 418 -21.96 13.75 -14.14
C LEU A 418 -22.74 12.44 -14.19
N GLU A 419 -23.97 12.48 -13.69
CA GLU A 419 -24.98 11.45 -13.95
C GLU A 419 -26.15 12.05 -14.73
N VAL A 420 -26.17 11.79 -16.03
CA VAL A 420 -27.14 12.35 -16.99
C VAL A 420 -28.39 11.47 -17.04
N LYS A 421 -29.52 11.99 -16.53
CA LYS A 421 -30.85 11.31 -16.53
C LYS A 421 -31.90 12.03 -17.39
N THR A 422 -31.49 13.06 -18.12
CA THR A 422 -32.38 13.86 -18.97
C THR A 422 -31.56 14.36 -20.15
N PHE A 423 -32.08 14.16 -21.36
CA PHE A 423 -31.35 14.32 -22.59
C PHE A 423 -32.12 15.23 -23.57
N PRO A 424 -31.45 16.07 -24.38
CA PRO A 424 -30.02 16.33 -24.31
C PRO A 424 -29.63 17.13 -23.05
N LEU A 425 -28.39 16.96 -22.58
CA LEU A 425 -27.79 17.79 -21.53
C LEU A 425 -26.52 18.45 -22.06
N THR A 426 -26.48 19.79 -22.05
CA THR A 426 -25.30 20.58 -22.42
C THR A 426 -24.56 21.06 -21.18
N LYS A 427 -23.23 20.94 -21.21
CA LYS A 427 -22.30 21.55 -20.26
C LYS A 427 -21.45 22.60 -20.96
N SER A 428 -20.94 23.59 -20.23
CA SER A 428 -20.17 24.68 -20.81
C SER A 428 -19.16 25.23 -19.82
N TYR A 429 -17.98 25.56 -20.35
CA TYR A 429 -16.80 26.01 -19.63
C TYR A 429 -16.30 27.29 -20.30
N LEU A 430 -15.97 28.31 -19.50
CA LEU A 430 -15.40 29.57 -19.97
C LEU A 430 -13.90 29.54 -19.74
N VAL A 431 -13.12 29.71 -20.81
CA VAL A 431 -11.66 29.60 -20.80
C VAL A 431 -11.02 30.79 -21.50
N ASN A 432 -9.79 31.15 -21.12
CA ASN A 432 -9.10 32.29 -21.72
C ASN A 432 -8.01 31.86 -22.70
N LEU A 433 -8.07 32.33 -23.94
CA LEU A 433 -6.99 32.20 -24.93
C LEU A 433 -6.23 33.52 -25.04
N ILE A 434 -4.91 33.45 -25.13
CA ILE A 434 -4.03 34.62 -25.05
C ILE A 434 -3.55 34.98 -26.46
N ASP A 435 -3.93 36.17 -26.95
CA ASP A 435 -3.48 36.70 -28.24
C ASP A 435 -3.49 35.71 -29.43
N PRO A 436 -4.59 34.96 -29.67
CA PRO A 436 -4.73 34.10 -30.84
C PRO A 436 -4.73 34.93 -32.14
N VAL A 437 -4.04 34.41 -33.17
CA VAL A 437 -4.01 35.02 -34.50
C VAL A 437 -5.36 34.80 -35.20
N ILE A 438 -6.22 35.81 -35.16
CA ILE A 438 -7.57 35.75 -35.77
C ILE A 438 -7.45 35.73 -37.29
N SER A 439 -7.65 34.56 -37.91
CA SER A 439 -7.38 34.34 -39.33
C SER A 439 -8.38 33.39 -39.99
N PRO A 440 -8.91 33.71 -41.19
CA PRO A 440 -9.80 32.84 -41.95
C PRO A 440 -9.07 31.68 -42.66
N ILE A 441 -7.74 31.60 -42.56
CA ILE A 441 -6.90 30.61 -43.27
C ILE A 441 -5.97 29.81 -42.34
N GLN A 442 -6.11 29.97 -41.02
CA GLN A 442 -5.44 29.15 -40.02
C GLN A 442 -6.53 28.42 -39.23
N ASP A 443 -6.27 27.17 -38.88
CA ASP A 443 -7.16 26.36 -38.04
C ASP A 443 -6.43 26.03 -36.74
N ALA A 444 -7.16 26.08 -35.62
CA ALA A 444 -6.72 25.59 -34.32
C ALA A 444 -7.23 24.16 -34.11
N GLN A 445 -6.42 23.34 -33.48
CA GLN A 445 -6.75 21.97 -33.08
C GLN A 445 -7.25 21.97 -31.65
N ILE A 446 -8.33 21.23 -31.38
CA ILE A 446 -8.87 21.03 -30.04
C ILE A 446 -8.86 19.53 -29.77
N GLU A 447 -8.34 19.13 -28.63
CA GLU A 447 -8.27 17.73 -28.18
C GLU A 447 -8.62 17.67 -26.70
N GLY A 448 -9.28 16.60 -26.26
CA GLY A 448 -9.57 16.44 -24.84
C GLY A 448 -10.09 15.05 -24.51
N GLN A 449 -10.34 14.82 -23.23
CA GLN A 449 -10.72 13.50 -22.73
C GLN A 449 -11.97 13.55 -21.86
N ILE A 450 -12.76 12.49 -21.97
CA ILE A 450 -13.91 12.23 -21.11
C ILE A 450 -14.00 10.73 -20.83
N VAL A 451 -14.09 10.36 -19.57
CA VAL A 451 -14.30 8.98 -19.15
C VAL A 451 -15.79 8.70 -19.08
N SER A 452 -16.21 7.55 -19.58
CA SER A 452 -17.57 7.02 -19.45
C SER A 452 -17.59 5.87 -18.42
N ALA A 453 -18.56 5.88 -17.52
CA ALA A 453 -18.71 4.85 -16.46
C ALA A 453 -19.92 3.91 -16.67
N THR A 454 -20.72 4.15 -17.71
CA THR A 454 -21.86 3.31 -18.08
C THR A 454 -21.55 2.44 -19.28
N SER A 455 -22.19 1.28 -19.40
CA SER A 455 -22.14 0.43 -20.59
C SER A 455 -23.42 -0.41 -20.75
N SER A 456 -23.70 -0.86 -21.96
CA SER A 456 -24.87 -1.65 -22.36
C SER A 456 -24.52 -2.64 -23.45
N SER A 457 -24.76 -3.92 -23.18
CA SER A 457 -24.65 -4.99 -24.19
C SER A 457 -25.82 -5.04 -25.20
N THR A 458 -26.75 -4.08 -25.13
CA THR A 458 -28.02 -4.09 -25.91
C THR A 458 -28.29 -2.81 -26.70
N ILE A 459 -27.48 -1.78 -26.49
CA ILE A 459 -27.47 -0.51 -27.22
C ILE A 459 -26.05 -0.38 -27.78
N SER A 460 -25.92 0.03 -29.04
CA SER A 460 -24.62 0.29 -29.66
C SER A 460 -24.84 1.26 -30.84
N PRO A 461 -24.17 2.42 -30.87
CA PRO A 461 -23.33 3.00 -29.80
C PRO A 461 -24.13 3.29 -28.52
N ASP A 462 -23.54 3.08 -27.33
CA ASP A 462 -24.16 3.35 -26.03
C ASP A 462 -23.77 4.72 -25.40
N HIS A 463 -22.94 5.53 -26.07
CA HIS A 463 -22.78 6.96 -25.80
C HIS A 463 -22.78 7.78 -27.10
N HIS A 464 -23.30 9.01 -27.03
CA HIS A 464 -23.34 9.97 -28.14
C HIS A 464 -23.14 11.40 -27.61
N LEU A 465 -22.02 12.06 -27.94
CA LEU A 465 -21.67 13.41 -27.49
C LEU A 465 -21.27 14.34 -28.65
N GLN A 466 -21.72 15.59 -28.58
CA GLN A 466 -21.32 16.67 -29.48
C GLN A 466 -20.45 17.69 -28.76
N PHE A 467 -19.24 17.95 -29.28
CA PHE A 467 -18.27 18.88 -28.70
C PHE A 467 -18.22 20.19 -29.51
N SER A 468 -18.11 21.34 -28.86
CA SER A 468 -18.16 22.65 -29.52
C SER A 468 -17.33 23.72 -28.82
N LEU A 469 -16.75 24.64 -29.58
CA LEU A 469 -16.05 25.84 -29.10
C LEU A 469 -16.63 27.07 -29.82
N ASN A 470 -17.02 28.10 -29.05
CA ASN A 470 -17.66 29.32 -29.55
C ASN A 470 -18.85 29.03 -30.51
N ASP A 471 -19.70 28.10 -30.08
CA ASP A 471 -20.86 27.58 -30.81
C ASP A 471 -20.55 26.97 -32.20
N GLN A 472 -19.27 26.70 -32.52
CA GLN A 472 -18.86 25.87 -33.66
C GLN A 472 -18.72 24.41 -33.21
N LEU A 473 -19.32 23.48 -33.95
CA LEU A 473 -19.18 22.04 -33.73
C LEU A 473 -17.76 21.60 -34.08
N LEU A 474 -17.08 20.97 -33.12
CA LEU A 474 -15.74 20.40 -33.28
C LEU A 474 -15.83 18.95 -33.77
N SER A 475 -16.64 18.15 -33.08
CA SER A 475 -16.86 16.73 -33.39
C SER A 475 -18.24 16.26 -32.87
N ASP A 476 -18.68 15.12 -33.37
CA ASP A 476 -19.98 14.48 -33.13
C ASP A 476 -19.67 12.98 -32.99
N ASP A 477 -19.50 12.55 -31.74
CA ASP A 477 -18.78 11.33 -31.38
C ASP A 477 -19.74 10.29 -30.78
N ASP A 478 -19.65 9.06 -31.30
CA ASP A 478 -20.40 7.88 -30.87
C ASP A 478 -19.41 6.78 -30.46
N TRP A 479 -19.59 6.16 -29.30
CA TRP A 479 -18.77 5.01 -28.87
C TRP A 479 -19.55 3.99 -28.03
N ASP A 480 -18.88 2.88 -27.69
CA ASP A 480 -19.40 1.81 -26.86
C ASP A 480 -18.53 1.58 -25.60
N GLY A 481 -19.19 1.39 -24.46
CA GLY A 481 -18.58 0.87 -23.23
C GLY A 481 -18.05 1.92 -22.25
N ALA A 482 -17.69 1.46 -21.05
CA ALA A 482 -17.12 2.31 -20.00
C ALA A 482 -15.62 2.50 -20.26
N VAL A 483 -15.27 3.55 -21.00
CA VAL A 483 -13.90 3.81 -21.50
C VAL A 483 -13.51 5.29 -21.36
N ARG A 484 -12.21 5.56 -21.38
CA ARG A 484 -11.64 6.91 -21.56
C ARG A 484 -11.67 7.25 -23.05
N HIS A 485 -12.63 8.09 -23.43
CA HIS A 485 -12.83 8.55 -24.80
C HIS A 485 -12.02 9.82 -25.04
N SER A 486 -11.27 9.84 -26.14
CA SER A 486 -10.56 11.03 -26.62
C SER A 486 -11.31 11.64 -27.80
N PHE A 487 -11.67 12.91 -27.69
CA PHE A 487 -12.29 13.67 -28.79
C PHE A 487 -11.26 14.63 -29.41
N SER A 488 -11.40 14.89 -30.71
CA SER A 488 -10.59 15.91 -31.39
C SER A 488 -11.36 16.59 -32.52
N GLY A 489 -11.02 17.84 -32.79
CA GLY A 489 -11.65 18.64 -33.84
C GLY A 489 -10.83 19.85 -34.24
N TRP A 490 -11.24 20.48 -35.34
CA TRP A 490 -10.56 21.64 -35.91
C TRP A 490 -11.55 22.81 -36.01
N ILE A 491 -11.11 24.00 -35.61
CA ILE A 491 -11.87 25.23 -35.74
C ILE A 491 -11.05 26.27 -36.49
N ASN A 492 -11.66 27.00 -37.42
CA ASN A 492 -10.99 28.09 -38.08
C ASN A 492 -10.75 29.25 -37.11
N GLN A 493 -9.51 29.76 -37.04
CA GLN A 493 -9.10 30.73 -36.01
C GLN A 493 -9.83 32.06 -36.06
N GLN A 494 -10.56 32.38 -37.14
CA GLN A 494 -11.50 33.51 -37.19
C GLN A 494 -12.61 33.43 -36.12
N HIS A 495 -12.86 32.24 -35.56
CA HIS A 495 -13.87 31.99 -34.51
C HIS A 495 -13.31 32.01 -33.10
N LEU A 496 -11.98 32.09 -32.92
CA LEU A 496 -11.37 32.28 -31.60
C LEU A 496 -11.54 33.74 -31.14
N ILE A 497 -11.46 33.95 -29.84
CA ILE A 497 -11.54 35.27 -29.20
C ILE A 497 -10.27 35.43 -28.35
N SER A 498 -9.62 36.60 -28.39
CA SER A 498 -8.59 36.94 -27.41
C SER A 498 -9.26 37.29 -26.09
N GLY A 499 -8.96 36.52 -25.03
CA GLY A 499 -9.73 36.47 -23.79
C GLY A 499 -10.72 35.31 -23.78
N GLU A 500 -11.94 35.56 -23.31
CA GLU A 500 -12.93 34.52 -22.99
C GLU A 500 -13.49 33.80 -24.22
N ASN A 501 -13.41 32.47 -24.20
CA ASN A 501 -13.99 31.53 -25.16
C ASN A 501 -14.87 30.52 -24.41
N LYS A 502 -15.89 29.98 -25.07
CA LYS A 502 -16.83 29.02 -24.49
C LYS A 502 -16.67 27.65 -25.11
N PHE A 503 -16.08 26.71 -24.39
CA PHE A 503 -16.14 25.29 -24.71
C PHE A 503 -17.44 24.68 -24.17
N SER A 504 -17.97 23.66 -24.83
CA SER A 504 -19.17 22.95 -24.41
C SER A 504 -19.24 21.56 -25.01
N TYR A 505 -19.82 20.60 -24.27
CA TYR A 505 -20.27 19.33 -24.82
C TYR A 505 -21.75 19.10 -24.54
N THR A 506 -22.43 18.37 -25.42
CA THR A 506 -23.84 17.99 -25.29
C THR A 506 -23.99 16.49 -25.37
N VAL A 507 -24.47 15.89 -24.27
CA VAL A 507 -24.81 14.47 -24.19
C VAL A 507 -26.18 14.24 -24.81
N GLN A 508 -26.24 13.38 -25.83
CA GLN A 508 -27.46 13.04 -26.58
C GLN A 508 -28.09 11.73 -26.05
N SER A 509 -29.32 11.44 -26.48
CA SER A 509 -30.06 10.26 -26.05
C SER A 509 -29.83 9.06 -26.98
N VAL A 510 -28.99 8.11 -26.55
CA VAL A 510 -28.90 6.77 -27.18
C VAL A 510 -29.98 5.78 -26.72
N GLY A 511 -30.82 6.16 -25.74
CA GLY A 511 -31.87 5.29 -25.18
C GLY A 511 -31.55 4.67 -23.81
N LEU A 512 -30.39 5.00 -23.23
CA LEU A 512 -30.07 4.67 -21.83
C LEU A 512 -30.96 5.44 -20.84
N PRO A 513 -31.31 4.86 -19.68
CA PRO A 513 -32.05 5.55 -18.63
C PRO A 513 -31.17 6.56 -17.86
N ALA A 514 -29.86 6.32 -17.83
CA ALA A 514 -28.85 7.22 -17.30
C ALA A 514 -27.49 6.93 -17.97
N SER A 515 -26.67 7.97 -18.15
CA SER A 515 -25.26 7.85 -18.58
C SER A 515 -24.37 8.57 -17.57
N ARG A 516 -23.18 8.02 -17.28
CA ARG A 516 -22.23 8.59 -16.30
C ARG A 516 -20.91 8.95 -16.95
N TYR A 517 -20.39 10.13 -16.64
CA TYR A 517 -19.14 10.64 -17.22
C TYR A 517 -18.28 11.36 -16.19
N GLY A 518 -16.96 11.21 -16.28
CA GLY A 518 -15.97 12.12 -15.71
C GLY A 518 -15.35 12.94 -16.84
N PHE A 519 -15.66 14.23 -16.93
CA PHE A 519 -14.97 15.14 -17.82
C PHE A 519 -13.65 15.55 -17.17
N ASP A 520 -12.58 15.36 -17.91
CA ASP A 520 -11.20 15.52 -17.47
C ASP A 520 -10.71 16.89 -17.97
N TYR A 521 -9.99 16.93 -19.10
CA TYR A 521 -9.41 18.14 -19.66
C TYR A 521 -9.83 18.37 -21.12
N PHE A 522 -9.56 19.58 -21.61
CA PHE A 522 -9.35 19.81 -23.04
C PHE A 522 -8.18 20.78 -23.25
N SER A 523 -7.55 20.72 -24.41
CA SER A 523 -6.51 21.64 -24.84
C SER A 523 -6.83 22.26 -26.19
N VAL A 524 -6.33 23.46 -26.41
CA VAL A 524 -6.44 24.20 -27.67
C VAL A 524 -5.03 24.51 -28.15
N SER A 525 -4.67 23.95 -29.30
CA SER A 525 -3.42 24.22 -30.00
C SER A 525 -3.68 25.23 -31.12
N TYR A 526 -3.11 26.43 -31.02
CA TYR A 526 -3.45 27.57 -31.88
C TYR A 526 -2.23 28.43 -32.20
N LEU A 527 -2.25 29.07 -33.36
CA LEU A 527 -1.26 30.07 -33.72
C LEU A 527 -1.50 31.35 -32.89
N ARG A 528 -0.52 31.72 -32.06
CA ARG A 528 -0.50 32.85 -31.13
C ARG A 528 0.54 33.88 -31.55
N GLU A 529 0.30 35.16 -31.26
CA GLU A 529 1.29 36.24 -31.47
C GLU A 529 2.51 36.08 -30.54
N LEU A 530 3.73 36.30 -31.06
CA LEU A 530 4.93 36.41 -30.22
C LEU A 530 4.89 37.74 -29.46
N LYS A 531 4.23 37.70 -28.30
CA LYS A 531 3.87 38.87 -27.52
C LYS A 531 3.90 38.53 -26.04
N THR A 532 4.68 39.29 -25.28
CA THR A 532 4.82 39.06 -23.84
C THR A 532 3.57 39.46 -23.07
N VAL A 533 3.21 38.66 -22.08
CA VAL A 533 2.16 38.95 -21.09
C VAL A 533 2.83 39.04 -19.72
N ASN A 534 2.49 40.07 -18.95
CA ASN A 534 3.14 40.37 -17.66
C ASN A 534 4.68 40.46 -17.73
N GLY A 535 5.24 40.81 -18.90
CA GLY A 535 6.69 40.92 -19.12
C GLY A 535 7.41 39.60 -19.39
N GLN A 536 6.68 38.50 -19.59
CA GLN A 536 7.23 37.17 -19.89
C GLN A 536 6.59 36.52 -21.13
N LEU A 537 7.32 35.60 -21.74
CA LEU A 537 6.78 34.66 -22.74
C LEU A 537 7.63 33.39 -22.78
N LEU A 538 6.97 32.24 -22.58
CA LEU A 538 7.45 30.91 -22.96
C LEU A 538 6.93 30.60 -24.37
N PHE A 539 7.79 30.15 -25.28
CA PHE A 539 7.40 29.85 -26.66
C PHE A 539 8.30 28.81 -27.34
N ASN A 540 7.73 28.06 -28.28
CA ASN A 540 8.42 27.06 -29.10
C ASN A 540 8.59 27.55 -30.55
N ILE A 541 9.78 27.42 -31.12
CA ILE A 541 10.08 27.70 -32.53
C ILE A 541 10.65 26.44 -33.18
N ASN A 542 10.06 26.00 -34.29
CA ASN A 542 10.52 24.85 -35.08
C ASN A 542 10.66 25.26 -36.55
N PRO A 543 11.80 25.84 -36.96
CA PRO A 543 11.91 26.53 -38.23
C PRO A 543 12.56 25.63 -39.30
N ALA A 544 11.99 25.61 -40.51
CA ALA A 544 12.51 24.79 -41.62
C ALA A 544 13.79 25.36 -42.27
N GLU A 545 14.14 26.60 -41.95
CA GLU A 545 15.32 27.34 -42.38
C GLU A 545 15.68 28.38 -41.30
N ALA A 546 16.84 29.05 -41.39
CA ALA A 546 17.17 30.09 -40.43
C ALA A 546 16.22 31.30 -40.52
N VAL A 547 15.70 31.75 -39.38
CA VAL A 547 14.68 32.81 -39.27
C VAL A 547 15.11 33.88 -38.28
N ASP A 548 14.60 35.10 -38.44
CA ASP A 548 14.65 36.11 -37.39
C ASP A 548 13.32 36.08 -36.61
N VAL A 549 13.38 35.79 -35.32
CA VAL A 549 12.23 35.69 -34.41
C VAL A 549 12.03 37.04 -33.73
N GLN A 550 10.82 37.59 -33.81
CA GLN A 550 10.49 38.91 -33.27
C GLN A 550 9.37 38.83 -32.22
N ILE A 551 9.69 39.29 -31.02
CA ILE A 551 8.82 39.32 -29.84
C ILE A 551 8.39 40.76 -29.56
N SER A 552 7.11 40.96 -29.27
CA SER A 552 6.50 42.27 -29.03
C SER A 552 6.06 42.47 -27.58
N ASN A 553 5.71 43.72 -27.24
CA ASN A 553 5.16 44.15 -25.94
C ASN A 553 6.15 44.12 -24.77
N LEU A 554 7.45 44.10 -25.05
CA LEU A 554 8.53 44.25 -24.07
C LEU A 554 8.68 45.73 -23.67
N SER A 555 8.82 45.99 -22.37
CA SER A 555 8.88 47.35 -21.81
C SER A 555 10.29 47.96 -21.78
N SER A 556 11.33 47.12 -21.91
CA SER A 556 12.74 47.51 -21.82
C SER A 556 13.59 46.68 -22.79
N PRO A 557 14.71 47.22 -23.33
CA PRO A 557 15.76 46.40 -23.94
C PRO A 557 16.45 45.49 -22.92
N GLU A 558 16.41 45.80 -21.63
CA GLU A 558 17.00 44.99 -20.57
C GLU A 558 16.06 43.82 -20.21
N ASN A 559 16.37 42.64 -20.73
CA ASN A 559 15.62 41.40 -20.58
C ASN A 559 16.57 40.20 -20.63
N TYR A 560 16.11 39.06 -20.10
CA TYR A 560 16.76 37.76 -20.29
C TYR A 560 16.04 37.04 -21.41
N LEU A 561 16.77 36.64 -22.45
CA LEU A 561 16.30 35.76 -23.51
C LEU A 561 17.15 34.49 -23.48
N TRP A 562 16.58 33.41 -22.96
CA TRP A 562 17.25 32.13 -22.82
C TRP A 562 16.57 31.09 -23.72
N ASN A 563 17.38 30.23 -24.33
CA ASN A 563 16.92 28.95 -24.83
C ASN A 563 16.90 27.96 -23.66
N ILE A 564 15.78 27.27 -23.48
CA ILE A 564 15.53 26.35 -22.38
C ILE A 564 15.15 24.94 -22.84
N SER A 565 15.40 24.58 -24.12
CA SER A 565 15.12 23.24 -24.68
C SER A 565 15.78 22.10 -23.91
N ASN A 566 16.80 22.42 -23.11
CA ASN A 566 17.23 21.63 -21.97
C ASN A 566 17.18 22.53 -20.73
N PRO A 567 16.18 22.40 -19.84
CA PRO A 567 16.00 23.31 -18.71
C PRO A 567 17.07 23.17 -17.62
N LEU A 568 17.77 22.03 -17.58
CA LEU A 568 18.96 21.85 -16.76
C LEU A 568 20.19 22.56 -17.35
N LYS A 569 20.21 22.82 -18.66
CA LYS A 569 21.36 23.40 -19.39
C LYS A 569 20.95 24.51 -20.38
N PRO A 570 20.24 25.55 -19.92
CA PRO A 570 19.86 26.67 -20.78
C PRO A 570 21.08 27.47 -21.26
N PHE A 571 20.89 28.24 -22.33
CA PHE A 571 21.90 29.16 -22.87
C PHE A 571 21.30 30.53 -23.22
N VAL A 572 22.07 31.60 -22.99
CA VAL A 572 21.68 32.98 -23.29
C VAL A 572 21.78 33.25 -24.79
N ILE A 573 20.80 33.95 -25.34
CA ILE A 573 20.87 34.55 -26.67
C ILE A 573 21.45 35.96 -26.54
N GLN A 574 22.70 36.11 -26.96
CA GLN A 574 23.41 37.38 -26.99
C GLN A 574 23.11 38.19 -28.25
N SER A 575 23.39 39.50 -28.21
CA SER A 575 23.22 40.44 -29.33
C SER A 575 21.80 40.58 -29.95
N PRO A 576 20.66 40.39 -29.25
CA PRO A 576 19.36 40.63 -29.85
C PRO A 576 19.17 42.13 -30.17
N GLU A 577 18.47 42.43 -31.26
CA GLU A 577 18.13 43.80 -31.65
C GLU A 577 16.84 44.24 -30.94
N PHE A 578 16.87 45.39 -30.27
CA PHE A 578 15.68 45.99 -29.66
C PHE A 578 15.35 47.34 -30.28
N GLU A 579 14.26 47.42 -31.05
CA GLU A 579 13.73 48.67 -31.61
C GLU A 579 12.24 48.82 -31.31
N ALA A 580 11.84 49.99 -30.81
CA ALA A 580 10.43 50.38 -30.64
C ALA A 580 9.52 49.39 -29.85
N GLY A 581 10.07 48.62 -28.91
CA GLY A 581 9.32 47.62 -28.12
C GLY A 581 9.26 46.23 -28.76
N LEU A 582 10.06 45.99 -29.80
CA LEU A 582 10.24 44.72 -30.48
C LEU A 582 11.65 44.20 -30.23
N LEU A 583 11.77 42.99 -29.68
CA LEU A 583 13.03 42.26 -29.52
C LEU A 583 13.15 41.26 -30.66
N THR A 584 14.23 41.32 -31.43
CA THR A 584 14.46 40.45 -32.60
C THR A 584 15.78 39.71 -32.46
N PHE A 585 15.79 38.39 -32.68
CA PHE A 585 16.99 37.57 -32.65
C PHE A 585 16.98 36.52 -33.77
N ASN A 586 18.15 36.05 -34.20
CA ASN A 586 18.28 34.99 -35.18
C ASN A 586 18.18 33.61 -34.52
N GLN A 587 17.42 32.72 -35.15
CA GLN A 587 17.39 31.28 -34.87
C GLN A 587 17.87 30.54 -36.12
N ASP A 588 18.97 29.78 -36.01
CA ASP A 588 19.53 28.95 -37.08
C ASP A 588 19.55 27.44 -36.75
N ILE A 589 19.07 27.05 -35.56
CA ILE A 589 18.85 25.65 -35.17
C ILE A 589 17.55 25.13 -35.82
N LEU A 590 17.68 24.12 -36.68
CA LEU A 590 16.61 23.61 -37.56
C LEU A 590 15.79 22.45 -36.94
N GLU A 591 15.50 22.56 -35.65
CA GLU A 591 14.69 21.63 -34.87
C GLU A 591 13.83 22.43 -33.88
N THR A 592 12.87 21.77 -33.21
CA THR A 592 12.06 22.45 -32.19
C THR A 592 12.95 22.92 -31.04
N GLN A 593 12.87 24.22 -30.75
CA GLN A 593 13.62 24.87 -29.69
C GLN A 593 12.67 25.72 -28.85
N GLN A 594 12.79 25.60 -27.53
CA GLN A 594 11.99 26.31 -26.55
C GLN A 594 12.76 27.50 -25.99
N TYR A 595 12.08 28.63 -25.85
CA TYR A 595 12.65 29.89 -25.40
C TYR A 595 11.81 30.50 -24.29
N PHE A 596 12.49 31.10 -23.33
CA PHE A 596 11.89 31.93 -22.29
C PHE A 596 12.46 33.34 -22.39
N VAL A 597 11.59 34.34 -22.49
CA VAL A 597 11.97 35.75 -22.36
C VAL A 597 11.33 36.35 -21.11
N SER A 598 12.10 37.13 -20.35
CA SER A 598 11.65 37.81 -19.14
C SER A 598 12.24 39.20 -19.00
N ASN A 599 11.41 40.18 -18.68
CA ASN A 599 11.86 41.46 -18.11
C ASN A 599 12.55 41.25 -16.74
N LEU A 600 13.39 42.20 -16.34
CA LEU A 600 14.01 42.28 -15.00
C LEU A 600 12.98 42.22 -13.86
N ASP A 601 11.90 43.01 -13.96
CA ASP A 601 10.85 43.11 -12.94
C ASP A 601 9.98 41.84 -12.79
N ALA A 602 10.15 40.85 -13.68
CA ALA A 602 9.41 39.59 -13.68
C ALA A 602 10.27 38.38 -13.23
N ILE A 603 11.55 38.59 -12.90
CA ILE A 603 12.38 37.55 -12.28
C ILE A 603 11.81 37.21 -10.90
N LYS A 604 11.74 35.92 -10.59
CA LYS A 604 11.22 35.42 -9.32
C LYS A 604 12.32 35.40 -8.26
N ALA A 605 12.00 35.83 -7.05
CA ALA A 605 12.90 35.71 -5.90
C ALA A 605 12.67 34.36 -5.21
N VAL A 606 13.72 33.74 -4.67
CA VAL A 606 13.60 32.50 -3.87
C VAL A 606 13.40 32.75 -2.37
N SER A 607 13.46 34.01 -1.93
CA SER A 607 13.69 34.38 -0.52
C SER A 607 12.64 33.88 0.49
N GLU A 608 11.38 33.69 0.06
CA GLU A 608 10.30 33.14 0.91
C GLU A 608 10.37 31.62 1.04
N ASN A 609 10.99 30.94 0.06
CA ASN A 609 11.07 29.48 -0.09
C ASN A 609 12.51 28.94 0.01
N LEU A 610 13.44 29.75 0.55
CA LEU A 610 14.84 29.42 0.74
C LEU A 610 15.10 29.00 2.19
N SER A 611 15.86 27.94 2.39
CA SER A 611 16.26 27.48 3.72
C SER A 611 17.65 26.82 3.71
N VAL A 612 18.33 26.80 4.86
CA VAL A 612 19.56 26.03 5.03
C VAL A 612 19.23 24.66 5.61
N TYR A 613 19.74 23.62 4.96
CA TYR A 613 19.61 22.24 5.39
C TYR A 613 20.97 21.68 5.80
N SER A 614 21.07 21.24 7.06
CA SER A 614 22.18 20.43 7.55
C SER A 614 21.64 19.02 7.83
N PRO A 615 22.03 17.99 7.05
CA PRO A 615 21.43 16.67 7.18
C PRO A 615 21.80 15.99 8.50
N PRO A 616 20.87 15.25 9.14
CA PRO A 616 21.24 14.25 10.13
C PRO A 616 21.97 13.08 9.46
N ASP A 617 22.70 12.34 10.29
CA ASP A 617 23.61 11.24 9.94
C ASP A 617 22.91 9.95 9.41
N LEU A 618 21.75 10.03 8.74
CA LEU A 618 20.95 8.85 8.34
C LEU A 618 21.69 7.92 7.36
N LEU A 619 22.56 8.49 6.53
CA LEU A 619 23.42 7.78 5.56
C LEU A 619 24.71 7.19 6.17
N SER A 620 24.79 7.08 7.50
CA SER A 620 25.93 6.46 8.19
C SER A 620 25.68 4.97 8.45
N PRO A 621 26.55 4.06 7.96
CA PRO A 621 26.35 2.61 8.12
C PRO A 621 26.59 2.13 9.56
N ASN A 622 27.18 2.96 10.43
CA ASN A 622 27.44 2.63 11.84
C ASN A 622 26.22 2.90 12.74
N GLN A 623 25.05 3.18 12.18
CA GLN A 623 23.79 3.31 12.92
C GLN A 623 23.08 1.97 13.05
N GLN A 624 22.13 1.90 13.99
CA GLN A 624 21.43 0.67 14.34
C GLN A 624 20.12 0.97 15.07
N ALA A 625 19.07 0.21 14.76
CA ALA A 625 17.79 0.27 15.45
C ALA A 625 17.00 -1.04 15.32
N ASP A 626 16.23 -1.38 16.35
CA ASP A 626 15.22 -2.46 16.32
C ASP A 626 13.84 -1.90 15.98
N TYR A 627 13.59 -0.65 16.36
CA TYR A 627 12.33 0.06 16.22
C TYR A 627 12.61 1.41 15.54
N LEU A 628 11.99 1.65 14.39
CA LEU A 628 12.02 2.94 13.70
C LEU A 628 10.69 3.68 13.88
N ILE A 629 10.76 4.97 14.23
CA ILE A 629 9.60 5.89 14.21
C ILE A 629 9.92 6.99 13.20
N ILE A 630 9.01 7.21 12.25
CA ILE A 630 9.05 8.32 11.29
C ILE A 630 7.85 9.21 11.57
N SER A 631 8.07 10.51 11.69
CA SER A 631 7.01 11.50 11.98
C SER A 631 7.45 12.89 11.53
N PRO A 632 6.55 13.80 11.11
CA PRO A 632 6.94 15.17 10.86
C PRO A 632 7.29 15.89 12.17
N LYS A 633 8.11 16.93 12.03
CA LYS A 633 8.62 17.77 13.11
C LYS A 633 7.66 18.13 14.26
N PRO A 634 6.36 18.47 14.04
CA PRO A 634 5.47 18.87 15.13
C PRO A 634 5.27 17.83 16.23
N PHE A 635 5.41 16.52 15.92
CA PHE A 635 5.12 15.43 16.86
C PHE A 635 6.37 14.81 17.51
N LEU A 636 7.58 15.21 17.10
CA LEU A 636 8.83 14.57 17.54
C LEU A 636 9.08 14.68 19.05
N GLU A 637 8.74 15.81 19.68
CA GLU A 637 8.92 15.99 21.13
C GLU A 637 7.95 15.11 21.93
N ASP A 638 6.69 15.03 21.49
CA ASP A 638 5.63 14.23 22.12
C ASP A 638 5.88 12.73 22.06
N LEU A 639 6.57 12.26 21.01
CA LEU A 639 6.97 10.86 20.83
C LEU A 639 8.03 10.37 21.82
N GLN A 640 8.73 11.26 22.52
CA GLN A 640 9.79 10.84 23.45
C GLN A 640 9.29 9.89 24.55
N THR A 641 8.03 10.02 24.99
CA THR A 641 7.40 9.09 25.94
C THR A 641 7.35 7.65 25.41
N LEU A 642 7.03 7.46 24.13
CA LEU A 642 7.01 6.14 23.49
C LEU A 642 8.43 5.61 23.25
N VAL A 643 9.35 6.49 22.83
CA VAL A 643 10.78 6.18 22.67
C VAL A 643 11.37 5.66 23.98
N ASP A 644 11.15 6.35 25.09
CA ASP A 644 11.62 5.95 26.42
C ASP A 644 10.96 4.63 26.87
N TYR A 645 9.67 4.46 26.61
CA TYR A 645 8.94 3.24 26.96
C TYR A 645 9.48 2.01 26.22
N ARG A 646 9.58 2.07 24.89
CA ARG A 646 10.11 0.98 24.07
C ARG A 646 11.61 0.74 24.35
N SER A 647 12.38 1.79 24.64
CA SER A 647 13.77 1.65 25.12
C SER A 647 13.86 0.93 26.46
N SER A 648 12.90 1.13 27.37
CA SER A 648 12.87 0.42 28.66
C SER A 648 12.63 -1.09 28.53
N GLN A 649 12.02 -1.53 27.43
CA GLN A 649 11.83 -2.94 27.06
C GLN A 649 13.05 -3.55 26.35
N GLY A 650 14.07 -2.75 26.04
CA GLY A 650 15.32 -3.19 25.43
C GLY A 650 15.45 -2.95 23.93
N TYR A 651 14.47 -2.31 23.28
CA TYR A 651 14.57 -1.92 21.87
C TYR A 651 15.53 -0.73 21.69
N ARG A 652 16.38 -0.78 20.67
CA ARG A 652 17.09 0.41 20.16
C ARG A 652 16.11 1.18 19.28
N VAL A 653 15.53 2.24 19.82
CA VAL A 653 14.55 3.08 19.12
C VAL A 653 15.24 4.21 18.37
N ARG A 654 14.88 4.42 17.11
CA ARG A 654 15.31 5.57 16.30
C ARG A 654 14.10 6.39 15.89
N LEU A 655 14.10 7.67 16.27
CA LEU A 655 13.13 8.65 15.84
C LEU A 655 13.73 9.51 14.71
N VAL A 656 12.97 9.74 13.64
CA VAL A 656 13.42 10.42 12.41
C VAL A 656 12.35 11.41 11.93
N ASP A 657 12.77 12.62 11.53
CA ASP A 657 11.90 13.61 10.90
C ASP A 657 11.56 13.18 9.46
N LEU A 658 10.27 13.19 9.11
CA LEU A 658 9.80 12.90 7.76
C LEU A 658 10.44 13.83 6.70
N GLN A 659 10.74 15.09 7.04
CA GLN A 659 11.40 15.99 6.11
C GLN A 659 12.85 15.58 5.80
N ASP A 660 13.56 15.00 6.76
CA ASP A 660 14.91 14.46 6.54
C ASP A 660 14.88 13.25 5.60
N VAL A 661 13.82 12.44 5.67
CA VAL A 661 13.57 11.33 4.78
C VAL A 661 13.33 11.83 3.34
N TYR A 662 12.44 12.81 3.13
CA TYR A 662 12.22 13.40 1.81
C TYR A 662 13.51 14.01 1.23
N ASN A 663 14.25 14.79 2.03
CA ASN A 663 15.50 15.42 1.61
C ASN A 663 16.53 14.37 1.16
N GLN A 664 16.88 13.39 2.00
CA GLN A 664 17.98 12.47 1.70
C GLN A 664 17.60 11.31 0.76
N PHE A 665 16.32 10.90 0.71
CA PHE A 665 15.87 9.67 0.01
C PHE A 665 14.87 9.89 -1.12
N ASN A 666 14.46 11.13 -1.39
CA ASN A 666 13.69 11.50 -2.60
C ASN A 666 14.01 12.94 -3.08
N PHE A 667 15.27 13.35 -2.94
CA PHE A 667 15.80 14.63 -3.44
C PHE A 667 15.11 15.91 -2.89
N GLY A 668 14.37 15.82 -1.79
CA GLY A 668 13.57 16.90 -1.21
C GLY A 668 12.11 16.93 -1.66
N ILE A 669 11.72 16.12 -2.66
CA ILE A 669 10.35 16.00 -3.16
C ILE A 669 9.53 15.17 -2.17
N ALA A 670 8.39 15.72 -1.71
CA ALA A 670 7.50 15.06 -0.78
C ALA A 670 6.74 13.91 -1.46
N HIS A 671 7.14 12.66 -1.18
CA HIS A 671 6.47 11.46 -1.69
C HIS A 671 6.75 10.24 -0.79
N PRO A 672 5.78 9.34 -0.52
CA PRO A 672 5.97 8.14 0.29
C PRO A 672 7.12 7.22 -0.13
N ILE A 673 7.49 7.20 -1.42
CA ILE A 673 8.66 6.43 -1.93
C ILE A 673 9.96 6.76 -1.17
N ALA A 674 10.08 7.96 -0.60
CA ALA A 674 11.21 8.33 0.26
C ALA A 674 11.33 7.43 1.49
N ILE A 675 10.18 7.03 2.08
CA ILE A 675 10.12 6.11 3.22
C ILE A 675 10.59 4.72 2.80
N LYS A 676 10.14 4.21 1.64
CA LYS A 676 10.58 2.92 1.09
C LYS A 676 12.07 2.92 0.75
N ASN A 677 12.56 3.98 0.11
CA ASN A 677 13.99 4.18 -0.18
C ASN A 677 14.84 4.26 1.10
N PHE A 678 14.35 4.95 2.14
CA PHE A 678 15.01 5.03 3.44
C PHE A 678 15.01 3.67 4.16
N PHE A 679 13.89 2.95 4.16
CA PHE A 679 13.83 1.62 4.76
C PHE A 679 14.74 0.63 4.02
N GLY A 680 14.76 0.65 2.68
CA GLY A 680 15.73 -0.08 1.86
C GLY A 680 17.18 0.27 2.19
N TYR A 681 17.50 1.56 2.37
CA TYR A 681 18.82 2.01 2.80
C TYR A 681 19.26 1.36 4.11
N ILE A 682 18.48 1.56 5.18
CA ILE A 682 18.87 1.11 6.52
C ILE A 682 18.87 -0.41 6.58
N TYR A 683 17.97 -1.07 5.84
CA TYR A 683 17.99 -2.51 5.68
C TYR A 683 19.31 -2.97 5.02
N GLN A 684 19.80 -2.30 3.98
CA GLN A 684 21.02 -2.70 3.30
C GLN A 684 22.32 -2.32 4.05
N HIS A 685 22.35 -1.16 4.73
CA HIS A 685 23.60 -0.49 5.12
C HIS A 685 23.85 -0.32 6.62
N TRP A 686 22.83 -0.29 7.48
CA TRP A 686 23.03 -0.13 8.94
C TRP A 686 23.57 -1.41 9.60
N GLU A 687 24.09 -1.30 10.83
CA GLU A 687 24.59 -2.45 11.59
C GLU A 687 23.42 -3.39 11.94
N LYS A 688 23.52 -4.67 11.53
CA LYS A 688 22.43 -5.64 11.69
C LYS A 688 22.18 -6.05 13.16
N PRO A 689 20.93 -6.40 13.54
CA PRO A 689 19.72 -6.42 12.71
C PRO A 689 19.22 -5.02 12.34
N ALA A 690 18.62 -4.87 11.16
CA ALA A 690 17.88 -3.67 10.80
C ALA A 690 16.53 -3.63 11.56
N PRO A 691 15.77 -2.52 11.53
CA PRO A 691 14.50 -2.43 12.23
C PRO A 691 13.55 -3.58 11.91
N ILE A 692 12.88 -4.09 12.94
CA ILE A 692 11.84 -5.12 12.85
C ILE A 692 10.45 -4.51 13.06
N TYR A 693 10.38 -3.33 13.69
CA TYR A 693 9.18 -2.51 13.85
C TYR A 693 9.38 -1.16 13.16
N VAL A 694 8.37 -0.71 12.42
CA VAL A 694 8.29 0.63 11.81
C VAL A 694 6.97 1.27 12.20
N LEU A 695 7.02 2.46 12.80
CA LEU A 695 5.84 3.24 13.14
C LEU A 695 5.83 4.55 12.36
N LEU A 696 4.76 4.77 11.62
CA LEU A 696 4.44 6.02 10.95
C LEU A 696 3.52 6.85 11.85
N VAL A 697 3.80 8.14 12.05
CA VAL A 697 3.02 9.00 12.95
C VAL A 697 2.70 10.32 12.26
N GLY A 698 1.41 10.58 12.04
CA GLY A 698 0.88 11.72 11.31
C GLY A 698 -0.32 11.31 10.44
N ASP A 699 -1.33 12.17 10.40
CA ASP A 699 -2.51 12.01 9.54
C ASP A 699 -2.37 12.71 8.17
N GLY A 700 -3.35 12.55 7.29
CA GLY A 700 -3.36 13.11 5.95
C GLY A 700 -4.52 12.57 5.10
N HIS A 701 -4.63 13.00 3.84
CA HIS A 701 -5.78 12.65 2.99
C HIS A 701 -5.49 12.67 1.49
N TRP A 702 -6.42 12.16 0.67
CA TRP A 702 -6.29 12.12 -0.80
C TRP A 702 -6.25 13.50 -1.48
N ASP A 703 -6.74 14.57 -0.85
CA ASP A 703 -6.64 15.94 -1.40
C ASP A 703 -5.24 16.53 -1.21
N LEU A 704 -4.24 15.89 -1.80
CA LEU A 704 -2.81 16.09 -1.51
C LEU A 704 -2.27 17.50 -1.80
N LYS A 705 -2.97 18.27 -2.64
CA LYS A 705 -2.65 19.66 -3.01
C LYS A 705 -3.66 20.69 -2.46
N ASN A 706 -4.58 20.28 -1.58
CA ASN A 706 -5.55 21.16 -0.93
C ASN A 706 -6.50 21.92 -1.89
N PHE A 707 -7.02 21.23 -2.93
CA PHE A 707 -8.00 21.83 -3.86
C PHE A 707 -9.42 21.88 -3.32
N ARG A 708 -9.73 20.97 -2.40
CA ARG A 708 -11.09 20.69 -1.88
C ARG A 708 -11.22 20.99 -0.39
N THR A 709 -10.12 20.97 0.34
CA THR A 709 -10.03 21.24 1.78
C THR A 709 -8.74 22.01 2.12
N SER A 710 -8.61 22.43 3.38
CA SER A 710 -7.41 23.10 3.91
C SER A 710 -6.93 22.44 5.21
N GLU A 711 -7.27 21.17 5.41
CA GLU A 711 -6.72 20.38 6.52
C GLU A 711 -5.23 20.10 6.26
N GLU A 712 -4.45 19.88 7.32
CA GLU A 712 -3.00 19.72 7.21
C GLU A 712 -2.63 18.26 6.90
N ILE A 713 -1.69 18.05 5.97
CA ILE A 713 -1.18 16.72 5.63
C ILE A 713 0.14 16.53 6.37
N PHE A 714 0.07 15.91 7.53
CA PHE A 714 1.24 15.57 8.34
C PHE A 714 2.05 14.40 7.76
N MET A 715 1.36 13.39 7.21
CA MET A 715 2.00 12.27 6.52
C MET A 715 1.04 11.65 5.48
N PRO A 716 1.32 11.77 4.17
CA PRO A 716 0.41 11.29 3.13
C PRO A 716 0.26 9.74 3.13
N PRO A 717 -0.82 9.22 2.55
CA PRO A 717 -0.96 7.80 2.20
C PRO A 717 0.04 7.38 1.11
N ASN A 718 0.43 6.10 1.09
CA ASN A 718 1.20 5.48 0.01
C ASN A 718 0.25 4.84 -1.00
N PHE A 719 -0.21 5.65 -1.96
CA PHE A 719 -1.17 5.19 -2.97
C PHE A 719 -0.56 4.21 -3.98
N VAL A 720 -1.17 3.03 -4.09
CA VAL A 720 -0.79 1.96 -5.01
C VAL A 720 -2.04 1.29 -5.62
N TRP A 721 -1.96 0.86 -6.89
CA TRP A 721 -3.11 0.31 -7.65
C TRP A 721 -3.32 -1.19 -7.41
N VAL A 722 -3.52 -1.59 -6.15
CA VAL A 722 -3.48 -3.00 -5.71
C VAL A 722 -4.84 -3.64 -5.44
N ASP A 723 -5.92 -2.87 -5.35
CA ASP A 723 -7.25 -3.36 -4.99
C ASP A 723 -8.13 -3.60 -6.23
N PRO A 724 -8.48 -4.86 -6.60
CA PRO A 724 -9.26 -5.16 -7.80
C PRO A 724 -10.67 -4.55 -7.89
N LEU A 725 -11.19 -4.00 -6.79
CA LEU A 725 -12.53 -3.39 -6.68
C LEU A 725 -12.47 -1.86 -6.47
N GLN A 726 -11.45 -1.36 -5.76
CA GLN A 726 -11.27 0.07 -5.43
C GLN A 726 -10.25 0.78 -6.34
N GLY A 727 -9.30 0.05 -6.91
CA GLY A 727 -8.14 0.57 -7.62
C GLY A 727 -7.05 1.04 -6.67
N GLU A 728 -6.88 2.36 -6.62
CA GLU A 728 -5.87 3.05 -5.81
C GLU A 728 -6.26 3.14 -4.32
N VAL A 729 -5.36 2.66 -3.45
CA VAL A 729 -5.51 2.63 -1.98
C VAL A 729 -4.16 2.80 -1.27
N ASP A 730 -4.18 3.18 0.02
CA ASP A 730 -2.97 3.21 0.87
C ASP A 730 -2.43 1.79 1.13
N SER A 731 -1.10 1.62 1.10
CA SER A 731 -0.43 0.38 1.52
C SER A 731 0.80 0.65 2.36
N LEU A 732 0.75 0.24 3.63
CA LEU A 732 1.92 0.26 4.51
C LEU A 732 2.89 -0.88 4.22
N SER A 733 2.40 -2.08 3.88
CA SER A 733 3.25 -3.24 3.62
C SER A 733 4.24 -2.98 2.49
N ASP A 734 3.79 -2.27 1.45
CA ASP A 734 4.62 -1.89 0.30
C ASP A 734 5.83 -1.03 0.70
N LEU A 735 5.70 -0.13 1.68
CA LEU A 735 6.80 0.71 2.15
C LEU A 735 7.94 -0.06 2.83
N VAL A 736 7.72 -1.33 3.19
CA VAL A 736 8.69 -2.18 3.89
C VAL A 736 8.93 -3.53 3.20
N ALA A 737 8.35 -3.78 2.03
CA ALA A 737 8.74 -4.87 1.13
C ALA A 737 9.93 -4.40 0.29
N VAL A 738 11.15 -4.78 0.68
CA VAL A 738 12.39 -4.28 0.08
C VAL A 738 13.45 -5.35 -0.19
N ALA A 739 13.37 -6.50 0.46
CA ALA A 739 14.17 -7.68 0.16
C ALA A 739 13.54 -8.43 -1.02
N GLY A 740 14.32 -8.63 -2.08
CA GLY A 740 13.82 -9.33 -3.26
C GLY A 740 12.98 -8.44 -4.16
N ASP A 741 12.28 -9.12 -5.07
CA ASP A 741 11.34 -8.55 -6.02
C ASP A 741 9.99 -9.25 -5.79
N ASP A 742 9.37 -8.93 -4.66
CA ASP A 742 8.11 -9.51 -4.20
C ASP A 742 7.38 -8.57 -3.25
N ILE A 743 6.18 -9.00 -2.83
CA ILE A 743 5.19 -8.18 -2.11
C ILE A 743 5.22 -8.36 -0.59
N PHE A 744 6.14 -9.18 -0.05
CA PHE A 744 6.11 -9.57 1.36
C PHE A 744 6.88 -8.57 2.25
N PRO A 745 6.29 -8.06 3.34
CA PRO A 745 6.94 -7.01 4.15
C PRO A 745 8.07 -7.55 5.05
N ASP A 746 9.23 -6.89 5.01
CA ASP A 746 10.42 -7.25 5.79
C ASP A 746 10.42 -6.72 7.23
N ALA A 747 9.51 -5.82 7.56
CA ALA A 747 9.28 -5.31 8.91
C ALA A 747 7.79 -5.24 9.24
N MET A 748 7.49 -5.25 10.53
CA MET A 748 6.15 -5.10 11.07
C MET A 748 5.83 -3.60 11.15
N ILE A 749 4.90 -3.13 10.33
CA ILE A 749 4.60 -1.70 10.17
C ILE A 749 3.20 -1.34 10.70
N GLY A 750 3.08 -0.16 11.32
CA GLY A 750 1.81 0.44 11.73
C GLY A 750 1.81 1.96 11.58
N ARG A 751 0.62 2.57 11.65
CA ARG A 751 0.40 4.03 11.55
C ARG A 751 -0.39 4.54 12.77
N LEU A 752 -0.01 5.71 13.28
CA LEU A 752 -0.82 6.55 14.17
C LEU A 752 -1.34 7.75 13.37
N PRO A 753 -2.57 7.72 12.82
CA PRO A 753 -3.19 8.90 12.23
C PRO A 753 -3.56 9.88 13.35
N VAL A 754 -2.82 10.99 13.42
CA VAL A 754 -2.98 12.04 14.43
C VAL A 754 -2.84 13.42 13.80
N ASN A 755 -3.75 14.31 14.16
CA ASN A 755 -3.73 15.73 13.78
C ASN A 755 -3.22 16.61 14.95
N THR A 756 -3.17 16.06 16.17
CA THR A 756 -2.87 16.79 17.39
C THR A 756 -2.00 15.99 18.37
N THR A 757 -1.22 16.73 19.18
CA THR A 757 -0.54 16.20 20.37
C THR A 757 -1.49 15.38 21.28
N GLN A 758 -2.75 15.79 21.42
CA GLN A 758 -3.69 15.13 22.32
C GLN A 758 -4.08 13.72 21.84
N GLU A 759 -4.27 13.53 20.54
CA GLU A 759 -4.53 12.22 19.93
C GLU A 759 -3.29 11.32 20.00
N LEU A 760 -2.11 11.88 19.75
CA LEU A 760 -0.83 11.17 19.89
C LEU A 760 -0.61 10.68 21.34
N GLN A 761 -0.81 11.53 22.33
CA GLN A 761 -0.72 11.11 23.72
C GLN A 761 -1.82 10.11 24.09
N ALA A 762 -3.00 10.13 23.45
CA ALA A 762 -4.02 9.10 23.64
C ALA A 762 -3.55 7.72 23.14
N PHE A 763 -2.96 7.63 21.94
CA PHE A 763 -2.34 6.40 21.45
C PHE A 763 -1.26 5.88 22.42
N ILE A 764 -0.30 6.73 22.79
CA ILE A 764 0.83 6.36 23.67
C ILE A 764 0.34 5.86 25.03
N ASN A 765 -0.60 6.58 25.66
CA ASN A 765 -1.16 6.20 26.95
C ASN A 765 -1.95 4.87 26.86
N LYS A 766 -2.73 4.66 25.78
CA LYS A 766 -3.46 3.40 25.57
C LYS A 766 -2.50 2.22 25.37
N THR A 767 -1.41 2.39 24.62
CA THR A 767 -0.36 1.38 24.44
C THR A 767 0.30 0.99 25.76
N ILE A 768 0.75 1.97 26.55
CA ILE A 768 1.41 1.74 27.86
C ILE A 768 0.42 1.09 28.84
N GLN A 769 -0.84 1.54 28.87
CA GLN A 769 -1.86 0.99 29.75
C GLN A 769 -2.29 -0.43 29.32
N PHE A 770 -2.36 -0.73 28.03
CA PHE A 770 -2.61 -2.08 27.54
C PHE A 770 -1.53 -3.05 28.01
N GLU A 771 -0.26 -2.70 27.87
CA GLU A 771 0.84 -3.62 28.19
C GLU A 771 1.06 -3.79 29.71
N ASN A 772 0.96 -2.72 30.51
CA ASN A 772 1.27 -2.75 31.94
C ASN A 772 0.06 -2.81 32.89
N GLY A 773 -1.15 -2.63 32.38
CA GLY A 773 -2.39 -2.62 33.17
C GLY A 773 -2.79 -3.99 33.72
N ASP A 774 -3.85 -4.01 34.54
CA ASP A 774 -4.43 -5.26 35.04
C ASP A 774 -4.85 -6.16 33.86
N SER A 775 -4.72 -7.47 34.02
CA SER A 775 -4.81 -8.45 32.93
C SER A 775 -6.04 -9.37 33.00
N ASP A 776 -6.88 -9.28 34.03
CA ASP A 776 -8.00 -10.21 34.17
C ASP A 776 -9.08 -10.07 33.07
N TRP A 777 -9.31 -8.86 32.55
CA TRP A 777 -10.21 -8.63 31.39
C TRP A 777 -9.63 -9.14 30.07
N LYS A 778 -8.29 -9.28 29.98
CA LYS A 778 -7.63 -9.82 28.77
C LYS A 778 -7.95 -11.30 28.52
N ARG A 779 -8.68 -11.95 29.43
CA ARG A 779 -9.22 -13.31 29.23
C ARG A 779 -10.42 -13.35 28.28
N ASN A 780 -11.06 -12.21 28.03
CA ASN A 780 -12.26 -12.12 27.22
C ASN A 780 -11.88 -11.87 25.75
N LEU A 781 -12.49 -12.62 24.83
CA LEU A 781 -12.42 -12.42 23.39
C LEU A 781 -13.86 -12.28 22.88
N THR A 782 -14.17 -11.20 22.16
CA THR A 782 -15.50 -11.01 21.55
C THR A 782 -15.40 -11.16 20.04
N PHE A 783 -16.32 -11.92 19.47
CA PHE A 783 -16.48 -12.09 18.03
C PHE A 783 -17.84 -11.57 17.61
N VAL A 784 -17.84 -10.63 16.68
CA VAL A 784 -19.02 -10.04 16.06
C VAL A 784 -19.10 -10.57 14.63
N ALA A 785 -20.26 -11.05 14.19
CA ALA A 785 -20.44 -11.55 12.83
C ALA A 785 -21.72 -11.02 12.21
N ASP A 786 -21.60 -10.56 10.98
CA ASP A 786 -22.69 -10.09 10.13
C ASP A 786 -23.68 -11.22 9.80
N ASN A 787 -24.87 -10.90 9.31
CA ASN A 787 -25.92 -11.89 9.08
C ASN A 787 -25.67 -12.75 7.82
N TYR A 788 -25.94 -14.05 7.90
CA TYR A 788 -26.01 -14.91 6.72
C TYR A 788 -27.42 -14.91 6.09
N TYR A 789 -28.47 -14.70 6.89
CA TYR A 789 -29.84 -14.68 6.38
C TYR A 789 -30.30 -13.23 6.16
N LEU A 790 -30.70 -12.86 4.94
CA LEU A 790 -31.14 -11.49 4.60
C LEU A 790 -32.60 -11.21 5.03
N GLN A 791 -33.29 -12.23 5.53
CA GLN A 791 -34.66 -12.22 6.02
C GLN A 791 -34.77 -13.20 7.19
N ASP A 792 -35.81 -13.08 8.02
CA ASP A 792 -36.09 -14.00 9.11
C ASP A 792 -36.24 -15.46 8.59
N PRO A 793 -35.39 -16.41 9.05
CA PRO A 793 -35.43 -17.81 8.61
C PRO A 793 -36.72 -18.54 9.02
N ASP A 794 -37.44 -18.13 10.07
CA ASP A 794 -38.73 -18.73 10.44
C ASP A 794 -39.86 -18.40 9.43
N ASN A 795 -39.66 -17.39 8.57
CA ASN A 795 -40.59 -16.99 7.52
C ASN A 795 -40.28 -17.59 6.14
N CYS A 796 -39.25 -18.45 6.02
CA CYS A 796 -38.88 -19.14 4.79
C CYS A 796 -38.56 -20.62 5.06
N THR A 797 -38.55 -21.46 4.02
CA THR A 797 -38.21 -22.88 4.17
C THR A 797 -37.43 -23.38 2.97
N ASP A 798 -36.35 -24.11 3.21
CA ASP A 798 -35.53 -24.78 2.18
C ASP A 798 -36.31 -25.82 1.35
N ASN A 799 -37.52 -26.19 1.79
CA ASN A 799 -38.33 -27.26 1.21
C ASN A 799 -39.40 -26.76 0.21
N ASP A 800 -39.63 -25.45 0.10
CA ASP A 800 -40.55 -24.85 -0.89
C ASP A 800 -39.78 -23.91 -1.84
N PRO A 801 -39.69 -24.24 -3.15
CA PRO A 801 -39.04 -23.38 -4.16
C PRO A 801 -39.62 -21.96 -4.27
N GLY A 802 -40.82 -21.71 -3.73
CA GLY A 802 -41.43 -20.38 -3.67
C GLY A 802 -41.02 -19.54 -2.45
N THR A 803 -40.36 -20.13 -1.44
CA THR A 803 -40.00 -19.48 -0.17
C THR A 803 -38.60 -19.87 0.32
N VAL A 804 -37.63 -20.05 -0.59
CA VAL A 804 -36.22 -20.28 -0.22
C VAL A 804 -35.70 -19.06 0.55
N CYS A 805 -34.99 -19.27 1.65
CA CYS A 805 -34.41 -18.17 2.41
C CYS A 805 -33.37 -17.42 1.57
N SER A 806 -33.55 -16.10 1.41
CA SER A 806 -32.53 -15.25 0.82
C SER A 806 -31.35 -15.17 1.78
N THR A 807 -30.18 -15.56 1.30
CA THR A 807 -28.93 -15.57 2.06
C THR A 807 -27.94 -14.60 1.47
N ASP A 808 -27.02 -14.15 2.31
CA ASP A 808 -25.98 -13.22 1.94
C ASP A 808 -25.06 -13.83 0.85
N PRO A 809 -24.82 -13.13 -0.27
CA PRO A 809 -24.02 -13.65 -1.37
C PRO A 809 -22.51 -13.55 -1.12
N ALA A 810 -22.06 -12.71 -0.19
CA ALA A 810 -20.64 -12.59 0.18
C ALA A 810 -20.19 -13.78 1.03
N GLY A 811 -21.01 -14.24 1.98
CA GLY A 811 -20.74 -15.50 2.69
C GLY A 811 -21.51 -15.73 3.99
N ASN A 812 -21.24 -16.87 4.63
CA ASN A 812 -21.76 -17.20 5.96
C ASN A 812 -20.73 -16.83 7.04
N PHE A 813 -20.71 -15.54 7.41
CA PHE A 813 -19.78 -15.00 8.41
C PHE A 813 -19.85 -15.75 9.75
N PRO A 814 -21.03 -16.07 10.34
CA PRO A 814 -21.10 -16.78 11.61
C PRO A 814 -20.49 -18.18 11.56
N ALA A 815 -20.63 -18.91 10.45
CA ALA A 815 -20.03 -20.25 10.29
C ALA A 815 -18.50 -20.19 10.19
N ILE A 816 -17.95 -19.21 9.47
CA ILE A 816 -16.51 -18.97 9.35
C ILE A 816 -15.91 -18.68 10.74
N VAL A 817 -16.48 -17.70 11.45
CA VAL A 817 -16.06 -17.33 12.81
C VAL A 817 -16.13 -18.51 13.77
N ASN A 818 -17.20 -19.29 13.73
CA ASN A 818 -17.32 -20.51 14.54
C ASN A 818 -16.22 -21.53 14.25
N GLN A 819 -15.80 -21.67 12.99
CA GLN A 819 -14.77 -22.62 12.58
C GLN A 819 -13.37 -22.14 12.97
N VAL A 820 -13.02 -20.87 12.76
CA VAL A 820 -11.74 -20.28 13.22
C VAL A 820 -11.59 -20.36 14.74
N ILE A 821 -12.66 -20.06 15.49
CA ILE A 821 -12.69 -20.24 16.95
C ILE A 821 -12.40 -21.70 17.36
N ALA A 822 -12.94 -22.68 16.63
CA ALA A 822 -12.79 -24.10 16.95
C ALA A 822 -11.39 -24.66 16.61
N ASP A 823 -10.74 -24.11 15.58
CA ASP A 823 -9.44 -24.56 15.10
C ASP A 823 -8.28 -23.88 15.87
N GLU A 824 -8.29 -22.55 15.93
CA GLU A 824 -7.12 -21.76 16.32
C GLU A 824 -7.07 -21.39 17.82
N ILE A 825 -8.19 -21.44 18.56
CA ILE A 825 -8.28 -20.91 19.93
C ILE A 825 -8.30 -22.04 20.97
N GLN A 826 -7.12 -22.38 21.52
CA GLN A 826 -6.91 -23.61 22.31
C GLN A 826 -6.61 -23.38 23.81
N SER A 827 -6.93 -22.19 24.35
CA SER A 827 -6.62 -21.77 25.73
C SER A 827 -7.87 -21.22 26.45
N PRO A 828 -7.87 -20.96 27.78
CA PRO A 828 -9.09 -20.78 28.59
C PRO A 828 -9.74 -19.39 28.45
N TYR A 829 -9.83 -18.88 27.23
CA TYR A 829 -10.47 -17.60 26.93
C TYR A 829 -11.98 -17.69 27.16
N GLN A 830 -12.56 -16.59 27.62
CA GLN A 830 -14.01 -16.41 27.68
C GLN A 830 -14.44 -15.85 26.33
N ILE A 831 -15.05 -16.71 25.51
CA ILE A 831 -15.50 -16.36 24.17
C ILE A 831 -16.92 -15.81 24.24
N ASN A 832 -17.08 -14.55 23.89
CA ASN A 832 -18.36 -13.89 23.68
C ASN A 832 -18.66 -13.83 22.17
N LYS A 833 -19.92 -14.02 21.80
CA LYS A 833 -20.37 -14.03 20.39
C LYS A 833 -21.57 -13.11 20.23
N ILE A 834 -21.49 -12.22 19.26
CA ILE A 834 -22.54 -11.25 18.92
C ILE A 834 -22.80 -11.39 17.42
N PHE A 835 -23.58 -12.39 17.02
CA PHE A 835 -23.87 -12.68 15.62
C PHE A 835 -25.24 -12.09 15.27
N LEU A 836 -25.35 -11.26 14.22
CA LEU A 836 -26.60 -10.55 13.88
C LEU A 836 -27.77 -11.52 13.62
N ASP A 837 -27.48 -12.74 13.15
CA ASP A 837 -28.46 -13.81 12.99
C ASP A 837 -29.16 -14.19 14.31
N ASP A 838 -28.43 -14.28 15.43
CA ASP A 838 -28.95 -14.69 16.75
C ASP A 838 -29.92 -13.66 17.37
N TYR A 839 -29.90 -12.41 16.88
CA TYR A 839 -30.74 -11.30 17.36
C TYR A 839 -31.91 -10.97 16.43
N ASP A 840 -32.00 -11.58 15.25
CA ASP A 840 -32.87 -11.12 14.15
C ASP A 840 -32.68 -9.60 13.87
N CYS A 841 -31.42 -9.18 13.79
CA CYS A 841 -31.03 -7.84 13.32
C CYS A 841 -30.82 -7.87 11.81
N ARG A 842 -31.63 -7.12 11.05
CA ARG A 842 -31.62 -7.10 9.57
C ARG A 842 -31.83 -5.69 9.04
N SER A 843 -31.28 -5.37 7.88
CA SER A 843 -31.36 -4.04 7.25
C SER A 843 -32.79 -3.63 6.88
N LEU A 844 -33.66 -4.62 6.66
CA LEU A 844 -35.10 -4.43 6.46
C LEU A 844 -35.92 -4.41 7.77
N SER A 845 -35.33 -4.76 8.91
CA SER A 845 -35.96 -4.87 10.24
C SER A 845 -34.96 -4.49 11.35
N LEU A 846 -34.82 -3.20 11.60
CA LEU A 846 -33.81 -2.65 12.51
C LEU A 846 -34.17 -2.77 14.01
N ASP A 847 -35.38 -3.26 14.34
CA ASP A 847 -35.93 -3.23 15.71
C ASP A 847 -34.99 -3.87 16.75
N ASN A 848 -34.35 -5.00 16.40
CA ASN A 848 -33.44 -5.72 17.29
C ASN A 848 -31.97 -5.27 17.19
N CYS A 849 -31.59 -4.54 16.14
CA CYS A 849 -30.20 -4.09 15.92
C CYS A 849 -29.69 -3.17 17.03
N SER A 850 -30.60 -2.44 17.70
CA SER A 850 -30.25 -1.66 18.88
C SER A 850 -29.69 -2.52 20.04
N THR A 851 -30.11 -3.78 20.16
CA THR A 851 -29.55 -4.72 21.16
C THR A 851 -28.12 -5.11 20.77
N VAL A 852 -27.89 -5.46 19.50
CA VAL A 852 -26.55 -5.76 18.95
C VAL A 852 -25.59 -4.60 19.20
N THR A 853 -25.98 -3.36 18.88
CA THR A 853 -25.20 -2.15 19.16
C THR A 853 -24.86 -2.01 20.64
N ASN A 854 -25.84 -2.22 21.53
CA ASN A 854 -25.61 -2.15 22.98
C ASN A 854 -24.65 -3.23 23.48
N ASP A 855 -24.72 -4.45 22.95
CA ASP A 855 -23.84 -5.56 23.33
C ASP A 855 -22.41 -5.37 22.81
N ILE A 856 -22.23 -4.75 21.62
CA ILE A 856 -20.92 -4.32 21.13
C ILE A 856 -20.34 -3.23 22.05
N ILE A 857 -21.11 -2.18 22.38
CA ILE A 857 -20.71 -1.14 23.34
C ILE A 857 -20.38 -1.76 24.72
N HIS A 858 -21.13 -2.78 25.15
CA HIS A 858 -20.86 -3.51 26.39
C HIS A 858 -19.54 -4.30 26.33
N ALA A 859 -19.22 -4.92 25.19
CA ALA A 859 -17.96 -5.64 24.99
C ALA A 859 -16.73 -4.72 25.12
N PHE A 860 -16.78 -3.50 24.56
CA PHE A 860 -15.77 -2.47 24.85
C PHE A 860 -15.75 -2.15 26.36
N ASN A 861 -16.90 -1.80 26.94
CA ASN A 861 -17.00 -1.29 28.31
C ASN A 861 -16.67 -2.29 29.43
N GLN A 862 -16.75 -3.60 29.19
CA GLN A 862 -16.31 -4.63 30.15
C GLN A 862 -14.84 -5.04 30.00
N GLY A 863 -14.18 -4.63 28.91
CA GLY A 863 -12.82 -5.05 28.57
C GLY A 863 -12.77 -6.42 27.89
N ASN A 864 -12.21 -6.43 26.67
CA ASN A 864 -11.89 -7.62 25.88
C ASN A 864 -10.48 -7.47 25.31
N GLN A 865 -9.65 -8.52 25.30
CA GLN A 865 -8.30 -8.40 24.71
C GLN A 865 -8.37 -8.13 23.21
N ILE A 866 -9.26 -8.86 22.53
CA ILE A 866 -9.52 -8.75 21.10
C ILE A 866 -11.04 -8.66 20.90
N ILE A 867 -11.47 -7.72 20.06
CA ILE A 867 -12.79 -7.70 19.45
C ILE A 867 -12.60 -7.90 17.94
N SER A 868 -13.06 -9.02 17.41
CA SER A 868 -12.99 -9.32 15.97
C SER A 868 -14.37 -9.15 15.33
N PHE A 869 -14.45 -8.45 14.21
CA PHE A 869 -15.65 -8.33 13.38
C PHE A 869 -15.43 -9.04 12.04
N ASN A 870 -16.43 -9.76 11.54
CA ASN A 870 -16.45 -10.34 10.19
C ASN A 870 -17.77 -9.95 9.50
N GLY A 871 -17.71 -9.26 8.36
CA GLY A 871 -18.92 -8.78 7.71
C GLY A 871 -18.72 -7.82 6.56
N HIS A 872 -19.80 -7.14 6.19
CA HIS A 872 -19.74 -5.94 5.36
C HIS A 872 -19.23 -4.74 6.14
N GLY A 873 -18.46 -3.89 5.45
CA GLY A 873 -17.91 -2.67 6.01
C GLY A 873 -18.23 -1.47 5.12
N ALA A 874 -18.24 -0.30 5.75
CA ALA A 874 -18.16 0.99 5.09
C ALA A 874 -17.31 1.91 5.96
N ILE A 875 -16.74 2.96 5.36
CA ILE A 875 -15.82 3.90 6.03
C ILE A 875 -16.19 4.25 7.49
N PRO A 876 -17.45 4.57 7.84
CA PRO A 876 -17.83 4.93 9.21
C PRO A 876 -18.48 3.80 10.03
N TYR A 877 -18.71 2.59 9.51
CA TYR A 877 -19.51 1.56 10.20
C TYR A 877 -19.38 0.11 9.73
N TRP A 878 -19.69 -0.80 10.66
CA TRP A 878 -19.89 -2.23 10.43
C TRP A 878 -21.34 -2.60 10.06
N ALA A 879 -21.49 -3.54 9.12
CA ALA A 879 -22.73 -4.10 8.58
C ALA A 879 -23.67 -3.10 7.88
N ALA A 880 -24.56 -3.59 7.00
CA ALA A 880 -25.56 -2.74 6.32
C ALA A 880 -26.54 -2.08 7.33
N GLU A 881 -26.73 -2.75 8.46
CA GLU A 881 -27.52 -2.42 9.64
C GLU A 881 -26.87 -1.32 10.50
N LYS A 882 -25.59 -1.00 10.26
CA LYS A 882 -24.80 -0.01 11.00
C LYS A 882 -24.67 -0.29 12.49
N VAL A 883 -24.46 -1.56 12.84
CA VAL A 883 -24.47 -2.03 14.25
C VAL A 883 -23.37 -1.39 15.10
N PHE A 884 -22.28 -0.93 14.48
CA PHE A 884 -21.28 -0.09 15.11
C PHE A 884 -20.86 1.04 14.16
N HIS A 885 -21.36 2.26 14.41
CA HIS A 885 -21.04 3.49 13.68
C HIS A 885 -20.09 4.37 14.52
N VAL A 886 -19.28 5.22 13.88
CA VAL A 886 -18.42 6.22 14.56
C VAL A 886 -19.16 7.07 15.61
N ASP A 887 -20.47 7.32 15.42
CA ASP A 887 -21.31 8.07 16.37
C ASP A 887 -21.60 7.35 17.69
N TYR A 888 -21.25 6.06 17.80
CA TYR A 888 -21.33 5.30 19.04
C TYR A 888 -20.02 5.36 19.86
N ILE A 889 -18.90 5.77 19.27
CA ILE A 889 -17.62 5.95 19.97
C ILE A 889 -17.74 6.88 21.20
N PRO A 890 -18.47 8.01 21.17
CA PRO A 890 -18.67 8.84 22.36
C PRO A 890 -19.34 8.11 23.54
N GLN A 891 -20.14 7.07 23.28
CA GLN A 891 -20.85 6.27 24.29
C GLN A 891 -19.94 5.23 24.98
N LEU A 892 -18.74 4.98 24.44
CA LEU A 892 -17.75 4.13 25.09
C LEU A 892 -17.24 4.79 26.38
N SER A 893 -17.06 3.97 27.41
CA SER A 893 -16.60 4.33 28.75
C SER A 893 -15.51 3.38 29.24
N ASN A 894 -14.81 2.72 28.30
CA ASN A 894 -13.80 1.69 28.52
C ASN A 894 -12.41 2.27 28.86
N GLN A 895 -12.37 3.32 29.69
CA GLN A 895 -11.11 3.86 30.19
C GLN A 895 -10.32 2.74 30.89
N ASP A 896 -9.02 2.70 30.64
CA ASP A 896 -8.07 1.66 31.08
C ASP A 896 -8.32 0.23 30.54
N LEU A 897 -9.33 0.04 29.67
CA LEU A 897 -9.80 -1.26 29.14
C LEU A 897 -9.87 -1.24 27.60
N TYR A 898 -8.74 -0.99 26.96
CA TYR A 898 -8.65 -0.75 25.51
C TYR A 898 -8.43 -2.06 24.73
N PRO A 899 -9.41 -2.57 23.95
CA PRO A 899 -9.21 -3.76 23.12
C PRO A 899 -8.28 -3.50 21.94
N VAL A 900 -7.64 -4.56 21.44
CA VAL A 900 -7.25 -4.63 20.02
C VAL A 900 -8.51 -4.96 19.22
N VAL A 901 -8.74 -4.24 18.13
CA VAL A 901 -9.85 -4.53 17.20
C VAL A 901 -9.29 -5.15 15.94
N PHE A 902 -9.99 -6.14 15.38
CA PHE A 902 -9.65 -6.74 14.09
C PHE A 902 -10.89 -6.79 13.21
N SER A 903 -10.98 -5.87 12.26
CA SER A 903 -12.07 -5.82 11.29
C SER A 903 -11.73 -6.66 10.07
N LEU A 904 -12.66 -7.50 9.66
CA LEU A 904 -12.55 -8.36 8.48
C LEU A 904 -13.67 -8.03 7.51
N ASP A 905 -13.63 -6.79 7.02
CA ASP A 905 -14.64 -6.13 6.21
C ASP A 905 -14.01 -5.22 5.13
N CYS A 906 -14.81 -4.34 4.53
CA CYS A 906 -14.36 -3.42 3.48
C CYS A 906 -14.24 -1.98 4.01
N VAL A 907 -13.12 -1.33 3.69
CA VAL A 907 -12.91 0.13 3.73
C VAL A 907 -13.17 0.86 5.07
N ASP A 908 -13.39 0.18 6.20
CA ASP A 908 -13.56 0.85 7.51
C ASP A 908 -12.27 1.56 8.00
N GLY A 909 -11.13 1.18 7.39
CA GLY A 909 -9.81 1.80 7.51
C GLY A 909 -9.46 2.81 6.42
N TYR A 910 -10.42 3.32 5.65
CA TYR A 910 -10.19 4.38 4.64
C TYR A 910 -9.92 5.73 5.34
N TRP A 911 -8.78 5.83 6.02
CA TRP A 911 -8.40 6.93 6.91
C TRP A 911 -8.11 8.23 6.17
N TYR A 912 -7.58 8.14 4.96
CA TYR A 912 -7.21 9.28 4.11
C TYR A 912 -8.40 9.99 3.44
N PHE A 913 -9.60 9.92 4.02
CA PHE A 913 -10.75 10.71 3.56
C PHE A 913 -10.78 12.07 4.29
N PRO A 914 -10.73 13.22 3.60
CA PRO A 914 -10.75 14.53 4.27
C PRO A 914 -12.05 14.70 5.08
N PRO A 915 -11.98 14.97 6.40
CA PRO A 915 -13.16 14.95 7.27
C PRO A 915 -14.14 16.09 6.99
N ASN A 916 -13.66 17.19 6.40
CA ASN A 916 -14.40 18.42 6.14
C ASN A 916 -14.35 18.81 4.66
N LEU A 917 -15.19 18.19 3.82
CA LEU A 917 -15.36 18.59 2.41
C LEU A 917 -16.61 19.43 2.19
N GLU A 918 -16.46 20.56 1.46
CA GLU A 918 -17.62 21.38 1.10
C GLU A 918 -18.62 20.58 0.25
N GLY A 919 -19.91 20.65 0.64
CA GLY A 919 -21.01 19.96 -0.03
C GLY A 919 -21.18 18.48 0.37
N GLN A 920 -20.35 17.96 1.29
CA GLN A 920 -20.49 16.59 1.80
C GLN A 920 -21.78 16.42 2.61
N THR A 921 -22.61 15.43 2.23
CA THR A 921 -23.89 15.11 2.88
C THR A 921 -23.92 13.73 3.55
N THR A 922 -22.83 12.96 3.42
CA THR A 922 -22.68 11.60 3.95
C THR A 922 -21.46 11.56 4.84
N ASP A 923 -21.58 10.95 6.03
CA ASP A 923 -20.44 10.71 6.90
C ASP A 923 -19.41 9.79 6.22
N ARG A 924 -18.14 10.12 6.38
CA ARG A 924 -16.99 9.46 5.75
C ARG A 924 -15.77 9.44 6.68
N ARG A 925 -15.94 9.72 7.98
CA ARG A 925 -14.87 9.54 8.98
C ARG A 925 -14.54 8.05 9.06
N SER A 926 -13.26 7.69 9.05
CA SER A 926 -12.84 6.29 9.19
C SER A 926 -13.14 5.77 10.59
N LEU A 927 -13.76 4.60 10.66
CA LEU A 927 -14.05 3.91 11.90
C LEU A 927 -12.76 3.50 12.61
N ALA A 928 -11.78 2.96 11.87
CA ALA A 928 -10.50 2.55 12.45
C ALA A 928 -9.72 3.74 13.01
N GLU A 929 -9.72 4.86 12.28
CA GLU A 929 -9.07 6.09 12.69
C GLU A 929 -9.71 6.70 13.94
N GLU A 930 -11.03 6.96 13.92
CA GLU A 930 -11.75 7.57 15.05
C GLU A 930 -11.71 6.69 16.32
N LEU A 931 -11.83 5.37 16.16
CA LEU A 931 -11.83 4.43 17.28
C LEU A 931 -10.46 4.31 17.96
N THR A 932 -9.38 4.57 17.23
CA THR A 932 -8.01 4.47 17.73
C THR A 932 -7.42 5.81 18.18
N ARG A 933 -7.79 6.95 17.57
CA ARG A 933 -7.32 8.29 18.01
C ARG A 933 -8.04 8.85 19.24
N VAL A 934 -9.26 8.39 19.54
CA VAL A 934 -10.09 8.95 20.63
C VAL A 934 -9.45 8.81 22.03
N VAL A 935 -9.51 9.89 22.80
CA VAL A 935 -8.95 10.04 24.15
C VAL A 935 -9.73 9.23 25.20
N ASP A 936 -9.01 8.54 26.09
CA ASP A 936 -9.52 7.80 27.27
C ASP A 936 -10.57 6.69 26.98
N LYS A 937 -10.77 6.30 25.71
CA LYS A 937 -11.71 5.24 25.30
C LYS A 937 -11.31 4.60 23.96
N GLY A 938 -12.18 3.76 23.41
CA GLY A 938 -12.00 3.14 22.10
C GLY A 938 -10.98 2.01 22.13
N ALA A 939 -10.31 1.76 21.01
CA ALA A 939 -9.31 0.72 20.88
C ALA A 939 -7.89 1.23 21.22
N VAL A 940 -6.99 0.32 21.60
CA VAL A 940 -5.53 0.63 21.66
C VAL A 940 -4.90 0.54 20.27
N ALA A 941 -5.40 -0.38 19.44
CA ALA A 941 -5.02 -0.53 18.06
C ALA A 941 -6.14 -1.23 17.28
N MET A 942 -6.17 -1.05 15.96
CA MET A 942 -7.09 -1.73 15.06
C MET A 942 -6.33 -2.28 13.85
N LEU A 943 -6.57 -3.55 13.50
CA LEU A 943 -6.14 -4.14 12.22
C LEU A 943 -7.33 -4.09 11.27
N SER A 944 -7.18 -3.42 10.13
CA SER A 944 -8.28 -3.01 9.24
C SER A 944 -7.74 -2.70 7.82
N SER A 945 -8.64 -2.55 6.84
CA SER A 945 -8.32 -2.32 5.43
C SER A 945 -8.88 -0.97 4.94
N PRO A 946 -8.09 -0.15 4.23
CA PRO A 946 -8.58 0.96 3.42
C PRO A 946 -9.18 0.47 2.09
N GLY A 947 -8.88 -0.75 1.67
CA GLY A 947 -9.45 -1.39 0.48
C GLY A 947 -10.66 -2.27 0.79
N ASN A 948 -11.30 -2.75 -0.28
CA ASN A 948 -12.24 -3.85 -0.24
C ASN A 948 -11.51 -5.20 -0.09
N GLY A 949 -12.26 -6.24 0.23
CA GLY A 949 -11.73 -7.59 0.29
C GLY A 949 -12.81 -8.65 0.11
N TYR A 950 -12.38 -9.90 -0.05
CA TYR A 950 -13.26 -11.04 -0.20
C TYR A 950 -13.24 -11.92 1.05
N VAL A 951 -14.39 -12.49 1.39
CA VAL A 951 -14.62 -13.28 2.61
C VAL A 951 -13.66 -14.46 2.76
N ASN A 952 -13.24 -15.10 1.65
CA ASN A 952 -12.25 -16.18 1.67
C ASN A 952 -10.84 -15.67 2.03
N GLY A 953 -10.42 -14.50 1.56
CA GLY A 953 -9.17 -13.86 1.97
C GLY A 953 -9.21 -13.40 3.43
N HIS A 954 -10.37 -12.90 3.88
CA HIS A 954 -10.62 -12.53 5.27
C HIS A 954 -10.54 -13.74 6.23
N GLU A 955 -11.07 -14.91 5.84
CA GLU A 955 -10.89 -16.14 6.63
C GLU A 955 -9.41 -16.50 6.80
N LEU A 956 -8.61 -16.42 5.72
CA LEU A 956 -7.17 -16.73 5.76
C LEU A 956 -6.39 -15.76 6.67
N LEU A 957 -6.68 -14.46 6.59
CA LEU A 957 -6.15 -13.45 7.51
C LEU A 957 -6.50 -13.79 8.97
N GLN A 958 -7.77 -14.13 9.23
CA GLN A 958 -8.23 -14.46 10.58
C GLN A 958 -7.52 -15.69 11.15
N ARG A 959 -7.30 -16.72 10.32
CA ARG A 959 -6.59 -17.94 10.70
C ARG A 959 -5.14 -17.67 11.07
N GLY A 960 -4.36 -17.00 10.23
CA GLY A 960 -2.96 -16.68 10.54
C GLY A 960 -2.82 -15.80 11.79
N PHE A 961 -3.67 -14.78 11.92
CA PHE A 961 -3.69 -13.90 13.10
C PHE A 961 -3.94 -14.68 14.41
N PHE A 962 -4.96 -15.54 14.47
CA PHE A 962 -5.27 -16.32 15.67
C PHE A 962 -4.34 -17.53 15.88
N SER A 963 -3.78 -18.11 14.81
CA SER A 963 -2.69 -19.10 14.90
C SER A 963 -1.48 -18.49 15.60
N ALA A 964 -1.01 -17.32 15.15
CA ALA A 964 0.09 -16.59 15.78
C ALA A 964 -0.23 -16.22 17.24
N PHE A 965 -1.43 -15.74 17.54
CA PHE A 965 -1.87 -15.43 18.90
C PHE A 965 -1.82 -16.64 19.85
N SER A 966 -2.14 -17.84 19.35
CA SER A 966 -2.15 -19.08 20.15
C SER A 966 -0.79 -19.79 20.22
N THR A 967 0.07 -19.64 19.21
CA THR A 967 1.34 -20.38 19.10
C THR A 967 2.57 -19.58 19.56
N LEU A 968 2.59 -18.25 19.38
CA LEU A 968 3.70 -17.41 19.81
C LEU A 968 3.75 -17.28 21.33
N THR A 969 4.96 -17.28 21.88
CA THR A 969 5.15 -17.10 23.34
C THR A 969 4.95 -15.65 23.78
N TYR A 970 5.31 -14.70 22.90
CA TYR A 970 5.15 -13.26 23.10
C TYR A 970 4.62 -12.63 21.79
N PRO A 971 3.33 -12.82 21.46
CA PRO A 971 2.75 -12.25 20.25
C PRO A 971 2.72 -10.72 20.33
N THR A 972 3.31 -10.05 19.35
CA THR A 972 3.04 -8.64 19.06
C THR A 972 1.99 -8.52 17.96
N LEU A 973 1.26 -7.41 17.94
CA LEU A 973 0.25 -7.15 16.90
C LEU A 973 0.84 -7.25 15.49
N GLY A 974 2.03 -6.70 15.28
CA GLY A 974 2.80 -6.81 14.04
C GLY A 974 3.19 -8.24 13.67
N ALA A 975 3.52 -9.10 14.65
CA ALA A 975 3.84 -10.50 14.39
C ALA A 975 2.60 -11.29 13.96
N MET A 976 1.43 -10.93 14.48
CA MET A 976 0.14 -11.55 14.13
C MET A 976 -0.35 -11.10 12.75
N ASP A 977 -0.18 -9.82 12.38
CA ASP A 977 -0.40 -9.30 11.02
C ASP A 977 0.52 -9.98 10.00
N LEU A 978 1.83 -10.04 10.28
CA LEU A 978 2.80 -10.68 9.39
C LEU A 978 2.50 -12.18 9.17
N ASN A 979 1.97 -12.87 10.18
CA ASN A 979 1.54 -14.27 10.06
C ASN A 979 0.24 -14.42 9.24
N ALA A 980 -0.71 -13.50 9.40
CA ALA A 980 -1.90 -13.41 8.56
C ALA A 980 -1.53 -13.21 7.09
N LYS A 981 -0.57 -12.33 6.80
CA LYS A 981 0.00 -12.11 5.46
C LYS A 981 0.77 -13.33 4.93
N LEU A 982 1.49 -14.06 5.78
CA LEU A 982 2.11 -15.33 5.39
C LEU A 982 1.05 -16.37 4.98
N THR A 983 -0.10 -16.41 5.67
CA THR A 983 -1.21 -17.33 5.37
C THR A 983 -1.89 -16.98 4.02
N LEU A 984 -1.89 -15.71 3.63
CA LEU A 984 -2.29 -15.29 2.27
C LEU A 984 -1.26 -15.74 1.21
N MET A 985 0.04 -15.46 1.42
CA MET A 985 1.13 -15.94 0.55
C MET A 985 1.17 -17.47 0.42
N ALA A 986 0.74 -18.19 1.47
CA ALA A 986 0.63 -19.64 1.48
C ALA A 986 -0.44 -20.17 0.53
N ASN A 987 -1.51 -19.39 0.28
CA ASN A 987 -2.75 -19.87 -0.32
C ASN A 987 -3.10 -19.29 -1.69
N HIS A 988 -2.51 -18.13 -2.04
CA HIS A 988 -2.63 -17.42 -3.31
C HIS A 988 -4.02 -16.84 -3.64
N GLY A 989 -4.01 -15.79 -4.46
CA GLY A 989 -5.22 -15.25 -5.10
C GLY A 989 -6.05 -14.32 -4.21
N ASN A 990 -5.48 -13.82 -3.13
CA ASN A 990 -6.03 -12.74 -2.29
C ASN A 990 -4.94 -11.72 -1.95
N ASP A 991 -3.98 -11.58 -2.86
CA ASP A 991 -2.66 -11.01 -2.59
C ASP A 991 -2.76 -9.47 -2.39
N SER A 992 -3.82 -8.84 -2.92
CA SER A 992 -4.22 -7.46 -2.60
C SER A 992 -4.35 -7.21 -1.09
N LEU A 993 -4.79 -8.20 -0.32
CA LEU A 993 -4.97 -8.06 1.13
C LEU A 993 -3.63 -8.00 1.89
N ILE A 994 -2.51 -8.42 1.28
CA ILE A 994 -1.17 -8.22 1.85
C ILE A 994 -0.81 -6.74 1.82
N PHE A 995 -1.21 -6.03 0.77
CA PHE A 995 -1.04 -4.59 0.66
C PHE A 995 -2.02 -3.81 1.55
N THR A 996 -3.32 -4.15 1.53
CA THR A 996 -4.35 -3.32 2.15
C THR A 996 -4.46 -3.48 3.67
N TYR A 997 -4.28 -4.67 4.24
CA TYR A 997 -4.43 -4.81 5.70
C TYR A 997 -3.29 -4.12 6.46
N MET A 998 -3.65 -3.16 7.32
CA MET A 998 -2.72 -2.28 8.01
C MET A 998 -3.08 -2.10 9.49
N ILE A 999 -2.05 -1.85 10.30
CA ILE A 999 -2.19 -1.61 11.74
C ILE A 999 -2.38 -0.10 11.99
N PHE A 1000 -3.54 0.27 12.53
CA PHE A 1000 -3.78 1.55 13.18
C PHE A 1000 -3.37 1.43 14.66
N GLY A 1001 -2.11 1.75 14.96
CA GLY A 1001 -1.50 1.53 16.28
C GLY A 1001 -0.02 1.16 16.23
N ASP A 1002 0.54 0.82 17.39
CA ASP A 1002 1.94 0.39 17.54
C ASP A 1002 2.11 -1.09 17.13
N PRO A 1003 2.92 -1.42 16.10
CA PRO A 1003 3.11 -2.82 15.68
C PRO A 1003 3.88 -3.67 16.71
N ALA A 1004 4.60 -3.06 17.65
CA ALA A 1004 5.25 -3.78 18.75
C ALA A 1004 4.31 -4.03 19.95
N LEU A 1005 3.03 -3.64 19.87
CA LEU A 1005 2.04 -3.84 20.94
C LEU A 1005 2.01 -5.31 21.38
N GLN A 1006 2.38 -5.60 22.62
CA GLN A 1006 2.47 -6.96 23.16
C GLN A 1006 1.12 -7.47 23.68
N LEU A 1007 0.59 -8.52 23.05
CA LEU A 1007 -0.58 -9.24 23.53
C LEU A 1007 -0.19 -10.25 24.62
N SER A 1008 -1.16 -10.62 25.45
CA SER A 1008 -0.99 -11.45 26.65
C SER A 1008 -1.73 -12.78 26.51
N PRO A 1009 -1.16 -13.79 25.82
CA PRO A 1009 -1.79 -15.09 25.67
C PRO A 1009 -1.79 -15.87 27.00
N ILE A 1010 -2.88 -16.56 27.32
CA ILE A 1010 -3.02 -17.27 28.60
C ILE A 1010 -2.31 -18.64 28.55
N GLN A 1011 -1.04 -18.69 28.94
CA GLN A 1011 -0.32 -19.95 29.10
C GLN A 1011 -0.57 -20.59 30.48
N TRP A 1012 -1.16 -21.79 30.53
CA TRP A 1012 -1.18 -22.61 31.75
C TRP A 1012 0.15 -23.36 31.94
N GLY A 1013 0.88 -23.06 33.01
CA GLY A 1013 1.91 -23.96 33.50
C GLY A 1013 1.30 -25.23 34.10
N ILE A 1014 1.57 -26.40 33.54
CA ILE A 1014 1.24 -27.69 34.17
C ILE A 1014 2.23 -27.93 35.33
N TYR A 1015 1.87 -27.48 36.52
CA TYR A 1015 2.63 -27.73 37.75
C TYR A 1015 2.48 -29.20 38.19
N LEU A 1016 3.28 -30.09 37.62
CA LEU A 1016 3.43 -31.46 38.14
C LEU A 1016 4.04 -31.40 39.56
N PRO A 1017 3.38 -31.97 40.58
CA PRO A 1017 3.90 -31.94 41.94
C PRO A 1017 5.21 -32.72 42.03
N LEU A 1018 6.23 -32.11 42.63
CA LEU A 1018 7.54 -32.72 42.83
C LEU A 1018 7.46 -33.86 43.87
N VAL A 1019 7.16 -35.07 43.42
CA VAL A 1019 7.18 -36.27 44.28
C VAL A 1019 8.62 -36.72 44.51
N THR A 1020 9.30 -36.12 45.48
CA THR A 1020 10.57 -36.63 46.01
C THR A 1020 10.33 -37.93 46.82
N ARG A 1021 11.22 -38.90 46.68
CA ARG A 1021 11.11 -40.24 47.27
C ARG A 1021 12.23 -40.56 48.25
#